data_AF-A0A926LL77-F1
#
_entry.id   AF-A0A926LL77-F1
#
_cell.length_a   1.000
_cell.length_b   1.000
_cell.length_c   1.000
_cell.angle_alpha   90.00
_cell.angle_beta   90.00
_cell.angle_gamma   90.00
#
_symmetry.space_group_name_H-M   'P 1'
#
loop_
_entity.id
_entity.type
_entity.pdbx_description
1 polymer ?
#
loop_
_entity_poly.entity_id
_entity_poly.type
_entity_poly.pdbx_seq_one_letter_code
_entity_poly.pdbx_strand_id
1 'polypeptide(L)'
;MRRRLVPAALLLPLALLLTACGGSPAARSSSDTDGRGSLTLNVGDQKGGSEAVLRAAGELKNLDYRIKWSTFTSGPPLLEAVNAGAVDIGGVGNTPPVFAAGADSKITVVAAWHGTSKGDAILVPEGSPLKEPGQLKGRSVAVAQGSSAHYQLVASLRKAGLGLGDVRVKYLQPADVLAAFTSGQVDAWAVWDPYTSQVLRAKQGRVLTTGEGVTNGLTFQVAAPSALKDRRKAAAIEDYLERLRRADDWVHGHQREWARVWTEETGLPYEVALAAVGRSYASRVPVAVDAPLIASEQEIADTFTALRLIPRKVDFARFADPAFNGSLPPSTTAPRTSWGGKIHGLGAVSRSVNNIEVVVIGAGQAGLAGAYHLRRTGFEPERDFVVLDHSPGPGGAWQFRWPSLTYGKVHGMHALPGMELTGADPARPSAEVIAEYFDTYERTFDLRVRRPVDVRAVREGTDGRLLVETSAGVWSTRALINATGTWDRPFWPRYPGQETFRGRQLHTAQYPGPEEFAGLRVVVVGGGASGTQHLLEIAPFAAATTWVTRRPPVFREGPFDEEAGRAAVALVEERVRRGLPPKSVVSVTGLPLNDAVRQGIADGVLDRRPMFDRITPDGVAWDDGRRVDADVILWATGFRAAVDHLAPLRLREPGGGIRVEGTRAVADPRVHLVGYGPSASTIGANRAGRAAVRDIRRLLAGEPVAA
;
A
#
# COMPACT_ATOMS: atom_id res chain seq x y z
N MET A 1 14.96 -53.56 58.94
CA MET A 1 13.63 -54.16 58.70
C MET A 1 12.67 -53.76 59.80
N ARG A 2 11.69 -52.88 59.53
CA ARG A 2 10.42 -52.82 60.25
C ARG A 2 9.48 -51.87 59.50
N ARG A 3 8.43 -52.48 58.95
CA ARG A 3 7.34 -51.87 58.17
C ARG A 3 6.54 -50.91 59.07
N ARG A 4 6.19 -49.74 58.54
CA ARG A 4 5.12 -48.89 59.11
C ARG A 4 3.92 -48.98 58.19
N LEU A 5 2.80 -49.40 58.76
CA LEU A 5 1.45 -49.36 58.22
C LEU A 5 0.87 -47.95 58.48
N VAL A 6 0.22 -47.37 57.47
CA VAL A 6 -0.72 -46.26 57.61
C VAL A 6 -1.95 -46.59 56.74
N PRO A 7 -3.18 -46.38 57.23
CA PRO A 7 -4.39 -46.92 56.61
C PRO A 7 -4.98 -45.99 55.53
N ALA A 8 -5.82 -46.62 54.72
CA ALA A 8 -6.49 -46.10 53.55
C ALA A 8 -7.48 -44.97 53.85
N ALA A 9 -7.43 -43.90 53.05
CA ALA A 9 -8.55 -43.03 52.76
C ALA A 9 -8.67 -42.90 51.23
N LEU A 10 -9.82 -43.36 50.73
CA LEU A 10 -10.42 -43.18 49.41
C LEU A 10 -9.67 -42.30 48.37
N LEU A 11 -9.10 -42.97 47.37
CA LEU A 11 -8.81 -42.40 46.04
C LEU A 11 -9.66 -43.15 45.00
N LEU A 12 -10.74 -42.50 44.55
CA LEU A 12 -11.42 -42.81 43.28
C LEU A 12 -10.85 -41.89 42.18
N PRO A 13 -10.86 -42.33 40.91
CA PRO A 13 -9.81 -42.04 39.95
C PRO A 13 -10.00 -40.68 39.29
N LEU A 14 -8.97 -39.82 39.41
CA LEU A 14 -8.78 -38.69 38.50
C LEU A 14 -8.23 -39.26 37.19
N ALA A 15 -9.12 -39.73 36.33
CA ALA A 15 -8.82 -39.88 34.91
C ALA A 15 -8.74 -38.46 34.31
N LEU A 16 -7.52 -37.96 34.11
CA LEU A 16 -7.08 -37.06 33.02
C LEU A 16 -5.71 -36.47 33.37
N LEU A 17 -4.67 -37.24 33.04
CA LEU A 17 -3.34 -36.72 32.79
C LEU A 17 -2.91 -37.20 31.40
N LEU A 18 -2.27 -36.29 30.66
CA LEU A 18 -1.54 -36.46 29.39
C LEU A 18 -2.32 -36.29 28.08
N THR A 19 -2.52 -35.03 27.69
CA THR A 19 -2.23 -34.59 26.30
C THR A 19 -1.49 -33.26 26.34
N ALA A 20 -0.19 -33.34 26.59
CA ALA A 20 0.77 -32.40 26.04
C ALA A 20 1.18 -32.91 24.64
N CYS A 21 1.57 -31.96 23.78
CA CYS A 21 2.17 -32.13 22.45
C CYS A 21 1.20 -32.32 21.27
N GLY A 22 1.34 -31.43 20.27
CA GLY A 22 0.87 -31.67 18.90
C GLY A 22 -0.41 -30.95 18.49
N GLY A 23 -0.44 -29.62 18.55
CA GLY A 23 -1.43 -28.87 17.76
C GLY A 23 -1.08 -29.00 16.28
N SER A 24 -1.72 -29.92 15.56
CA SER A 24 -1.75 -29.92 14.10
C SER A 24 -2.23 -28.54 13.60
N PRO A 25 -1.74 -28.04 12.46
CA PRO A 25 -2.20 -26.77 11.89
C PRO A 25 -3.62 -26.95 11.36
N ALA A 26 -4.62 -26.89 12.24
CA ALA A 26 -6.01 -27.05 11.88
C ALA A 26 -6.49 -25.84 11.07
N ALA A 27 -6.99 -26.11 9.86
CA ALA A 27 -7.62 -25.12 8.99
C ALA A 27 -8.76 -24.40 9.72
N ARG A 28 -8.88 -23.08 9.50
CA ARG A 28 -10.12 -22.35 9.82
C ARG A 28 -11.10 -22.57 8.68
N SER A 29 -12.19 -23.30 8.94
CA SER A 29 -13.30 -23.41 7.99
C SER A 29 -14.28 -22.25 8.20
N SER A 30 -14.60 -21.49 7.16
CA SER A 30 -15.81 -20.66 7.13
C SER A 30 -17.05 -21.55 6.95
N SER A 31 -18.20 -21.13 7.46
CA SER A 31 -19.49 -21.80 7.24
C SER A 31 -20.10 -21.48 5.87
N ASP A 32 -19.60 -20.45 5.20
CA ASP A 32 -20.17 -19.92 3.97
C ASP A 32 -19.50 -20.59 2.76
N THR A 33 -20.34 -21.03 1.82
CA THR A 33 -19.91 -21.60 0.54
C THR A 33 -20.27 -20.65 -0.59
N ASP A 34 -19.37 -20.48 -1.56
CA ASP A 34 -19.70 -19.76 -2.80
C ASP A 34 -20.42 -20.70 -3.78
N GLY A 35 -21.32 -20.13 -4.60
CA GLY A 35 -22.07 -20.88 -5.61
C GLY A 35 -23.33 -21.59 -5.10
N ARG A 36 -23.94 -22.39 -5.97
CA ARG A 36 -25.20 -23.11 -5.71
C ARG A 36 -25.12 -24.53 -6.29
N GLY A 37 -26.00 -25.43 -5.85
CA GLY A 37 -26.07 -26.80 -6.37
C GLY A 37 -25.72 -27.87 -5.34
N SER A 38 -25.89 -29.14 -5.74
CA SER A 38 -25.76 -30.30 -4.85
C SER A 38 -24.33 -30.81 -4.68
N LEU A 39 -23.45 -30.53 -5.65
CA LEU A 39 -22.03 -30.86 -5.59
C LEU A 39 -21.28 -29.83 -4.75
N THR A 40 -20.37 -30.27 -3.88
CA THR A 40 -19.43 -29.40 -3.16
C THR A 40 -18.01 -29.77 -3.55
N LEU A 41 -17.25 -28.78 -4.02
CA LEU A 41 -15.81 -28.83 -4.26
C LEU A 41 -15.10 -28.25 -3.04
N ASN A 42 -14.31 -29.05 -2.34
CA ASN A 42 -13.54 -28.59 -1.18
C ASN A 42 -12.18 -28.07 -1.66
N VAL A 43 -11.97 -26.75 -1.56
CA VAL A 43 -10.78 -26.10 -2.08
C VAL A 43 -9.87 -25.66 -0.92
N GLY A 44 -8.62 -26.10 -0.97
CA GLY A 44 -7.57 -25.65 -0.08
C GLY A 44 -6.98 -24.35 -0.60
N ASP A 45 -6.98 -23.31 0.22
CA ASP A 45 -6.41 -22.03 -0.13
C ASP A 45 -5.39 -21.57 0.91
N GLN A 46 -4.41 -20.78 0.48
CA GLN A 46 -3.52 -20.06 1.39
C GLN A 46 -4.10 -18.66 1.58
N LYS A 47 -3.93 -18.05 2.76
CA LYS A 47 -4.59 -16.77 3.09
C LYS A 47 -4.40 -15.72 1.98
N GLY A 48 -5.50 -15.27 1.38
CA GLY A 48 -5.51 -14.31 0.27
C GLY A 48 -5.08 -14.91 -1.09
N GLY A 49 -5.28 -16.21 -1.30
CA GLY A 49 -4.90 -16.89 -2.53
C GLY A 49 -6.04 -16.92 -3.56
N SER A 50 -6.44 -18.13 -3.92
CA SER A 50 -7.39 -18.45 -4.98
C SER A 50 -8.79 -17.90 -4.70
N GLU A 51 -9.26 -17.94 -3.45
CA GLU A 51 -10.58 -17.42 -3.09
C GLU A 51 -10.68 -15.93 -3.37
N ALA A 52 -9.72 -15.18 -2.84
CA ALA A 52 -9.72 -13.72 -2.94
C ALA A 52 -9.60 -13.25 -4.39
N VAL A 53 -8.76 -13.88 -5.21
CA VAL A 53 -8.59 -13.48 -6.62
C VAL A 53 -9.82 -13.79 -7.47
N LEU A 54 -10.46 -14.94 -7.26
CA LEU A 54 -11.70 -15.29 -7.97
C LEU A 54 -12.85 -14.37 -7.55
N ARG A 55 -12.92 -14.01 -6.27
CA ARG A 55 -13.91 -13.04 -5.76
C ARG A 55 -13.72 -11.68 -6.41
N ALA A 56 -12.47 -11.19 -6.46
CA ALA A 56 -12.11 -9.91 -7.07
C ALA A 56 -12.42 -9.86 -8.57
N ALA A 57 -12.06 -10.90 -9.31
CA ALA A 57 -12.32 -11.01 -10.75
C ALA A 57 -13.81 -11.29 -11.09
N GLY A 58 -14.66 -11.50 -10.08
CA GLY A 58 -16.07 -11.86 -10.27
C GLY A 58 -16.31 -13.28 -10.75
N GLU A 59 -15.29 -14.14 -10.72
CA GLU A 59 -15.29 -15.52 -11.21
C GLU A 59 -15.97 -16.51 -10.24
N LEU A 60 -16.40 -16.07 -9.06
CA LEU A 60 -17.26 -16.85 -8.15
C LEU A 60 -18.76 -16.72 -8.47
N LYS A 61 -19.13 -15.88 -9.45
CA LYS A 61 -20.52 -15.74 -9.91
C LYS A 61 -20.91 -16.91 -10.82
N ASN A 62 -22.19 -17.27 -10.78
CA ASN A 62 -22.79 -18.29 -11.67
C ASN A 62 -22.07 -19.65 -11.61
N LEU A 63 -21.76 -20.13 -10.41
CA LEU A 63 -21.28 -21.49 -10.17
C LEU A 63 -22.47 -22.43 -10.01
N ASP A 64 -22.48 -23.54 -10.77
CA ASP A 64 -23.50 -24.60 -10.67
C ASP A 64 -23.13 -25.72 -9.67
N TYR A 65 -22.05 -25.49 -8.91
CA TYR A 65 -21.64 -26.25 -7.74
C TYR A 65 -21.24 -25.30 -6.60
N ARG A 66 -21.13 -25.84 -5.38
CA ARG A 66 -20.64 -25.09 -4.22
C ARG A 66 -19.13 -25.23 -4.07
N ILE A 67 -18.44 -24.15 -3.73
CA ILE A 67 -17.05 -24.18 -3.30
C ILE A 67 -17.01 -24.00 -1.78
N LYS A 68 -16.31 -24.92 -1.10
CA LYS A 68 -16.01 -24.80 0.34
C LYS A 68 -14.53 -24.56 0.53
N TRP A 69 -14.19 -23.43 1.14
CA TRP A 69 -12.81 -22.99 1.34
C TRP A 69 -12.23 -23.50 2.65
N SER A 70 -10.97 -23.92 2.62
CA SER A 70 -10.19 -24.28 3.80
C SER A 70 -8.84 -23.58 3.75
N THR A 71 -8.56 -22.73 4.74
CA THR A 71 -7.36 -21.89 4.73
C THR A 71 -6.18 -22.54 5.43
N PHE A 72 -5.03 -22.56 4.75
CA PHE A 72 -3.77 -23.14 5.22
C PHE A 72 -2.65 -22.08 5.30
N THR A 73 -1.64 -22.34 6.12
CA THR A 73 -0.50 -21.43 6.33
C THR A 73 0.59 -21.54 5.26
N SER A 74 0.70 -22.69 4.58
CA SER A 74 1.67 -22.95 3.51
C SER A 74 1.26 -24.18 2.69
N GLY A 75 2.00 -24.47 1.61
CA GLY A 75 1.72 -25.61 0.73
C GLY A 75 1.82 -27.01 1.37
N PRO A 76 2.81 -27.32 2.24
CA PRO A 76 2.90 -28.65 2.87
C PRO A 76 1.64 -29.09 3.64
N PRO A 77 1.09 -28.32 4.61
CA PRO A 77 -0.13 -28.72 5.32
C PRO A 77 -1.36 -28.78 4.40
N LEU A 78 -1.40 -28.00 3.32
CA LEU A 78 -2.45 -28.11 2.30
C LEU A 78 -2.39 -29.47 1.60
N LEU A 79 -1.20 -29.93 1.17
CA LEU A 79 -1.05 -31.22 0.51
C LEU A 79 -1.26 -32.42 1.43
N GLU A 80 -1.01 -32.27 2.74
CA GLU A 80 -1.43 -33.26 3.74
C GLU A 80 -2.95 -33.42 3.74
N ALA A 81 -3.71 -32.31 3.64
CA ALA A 81 -5.17 -32.35 3.57
C ALA A 81 -5.70 -32.90 2.24
N VAL A 82 -5.02 -32.62 1.11
CA VAL A 82 -5.34 -33.24 -0.19
C VAL A 82 -5.12 -34.75 -0.14
N ASN A 83 -3.98 -35.19 0.40
CA ASN A 83 -3.65 -36.61 0.57
C ASN A 83 -4.68 -37.34 1.46
N ALA A 84 -5.17 -36.67 2.51
CA ALA A 84 -6.21 -37.18 3.39
C ALA A 84 -7.61 -37.20 2.75
N GLY A 85 -7.80 -36.57 1.58
CA GLY A 85 -9.08 -36.43 0.91
C GLY A 85 -10.02 -35.40 1.56
N ALA A 86 -9.53 -34.60 2.49
CA ALA A 86 -10.28 -33.50 3.11
C ALA A 86 -10.39 -32.28 2.20
N VAL A 87 -9.42 -32.13 1.29
CA VAL A 87 -9.39 -31.11 0.23
C VAL A 87 -9.38 -31.83 -1.12
N ASP A 88 -10.24 -31.39 -2.04
CA ASP A 88 -10.33 -31.94 -3.39
C ASP A 88 -9.24 -31.36 -4.32
N ILE A 89 -8.94 -30.07 -4.18
CA ILE A 89 -7.92 -29.36 -4.97
C ILE A 89 -7.36 -28.15 -4.19
N GLY A 90 -6.10 -27.79 -4.41
CA GLY A 90 -5.58 -26.52 -3.92
C GLY A 90 -4.24 -26.07 -4.52
N GLY A 91 -3.95 -24.79 -4.36
CA GLY A 91 -2.82 -24.11 -4.98
C GLY A 91 -1.56 -24.10 -4.11
N VAL A 92 -0.42 -24.51 -4.69
CA VAL A 92 0.89 -24.61 -4.01
C VAL A 92 2.04 -24.13 -4.90
N GLY A 93 3.20 -23.89 -4.30
CA GLY A 93 4.45 -23.65 -5.04
C GLY A 93 5.01 -24.93 -5.67
N ASN A 94 6.19 -24.83 -6.27
CA ASN A 94 6.82 -25.96 -6.95
C ASN A 94 7.24 -27.13 -6.03
N THR A 95 7.75 -26.81 -4.84
CA THR A 95 8.40 -27.80 -3.97
C THR A 95 7.43 -28.71 -3.19
N PRO A 96 6.26 -28.26 -2.70
CA PRO A 96 5.36 -29.12 -1.95
C PRO A 96 4.94 -30.42 -2.69
N PRO A 97 4.56 -30.41 -3.98
CA PRO A 97 4.24 -31.63 -4.72
C PRO A 97 5.39 -32.64 -4.75
N VAL A 98 6.64 -32.17 -4.80
CA VAL A 98 7.83 -33.02 -4.77
C VAL A 98 7.98 -33.74 -3.42
N PHE A 99 7.77 -33.05 -2.30
CA PHE A 99 7.78 -33.68 -0.97
C PHE A 99 6.61 -34.67 -0.79
N ALA A 100 5.42 -34.30 -1.28
CA ALA A 100 4.26 -35.18 -1.27
C ALA A 100 4.49 -36.45 -2.12
N ALA A 101 5.07 -36.31 -3.31
CA ALA A 101 5.50 -37.43 -4.14
C ALA A 101 6.57 -38.28 -3.44
N GLY A 102 7.53 -37.65 -2.75
CA GLY A 102 8.51 -38.30 -1.88
C GLY A 102 7.89 -39.17 -0.79
N ALA A 103 6.76 -38.74 -0.23
CA ALA A 103 5.99 -39.43 0.79
C ALA A 103 4.98 -40.46 0.26
N ASP A 104 4.88 -40.64 -1.06
CA ASP A 104 3.86 -41.50 -1.72
C ASP A 104 2.42 -41.01 -1.49
N SER A 105 2.26 -39.70 -1.29
CA SER A 105 0.96 -39.09 -1.06
C SER A 105 0.05 -39.21 -2.28
N LYS A 106 -1.24 -39.42 -2.04
CA LYS A 106 -2.31 -39.43 -3.03
C LYS A 106 -2.60 -38.02 -3.52
N ILE A 107 -1.78 -37.53 -4.44
CA ILE A 107 -1.90 -36.22 -5.06
C ILE A 107 -1.70 -36.30 -6.58
N THR A 108 -2.20 -35.31 -7.31
CA THR A 108 -1.98 -35.17 -8.75
C THR A 108 -1.91 -33.69 -9.12
N VAL A 109 -0.81 -33.26 -9.74
CA VAL A 109 -0.64 -31.94 -10.36
C VAL A 109 -1.48 -31.90 -11.62
N VAL A 110 -2.46 -30.99 -11.67
CA VAL A 110 -3.43 -30.90 -12.78
C VAL A 110 -3.36 -29.58 -13.54
N ALA A 111 -2.74 -28.54 -12.98
CA ALA A 111 -2.51 -27.29 -13.69
C ALA A 111 -1.27 -26.56 -13.16
N ALA A 112 -0.71 -25.69 -14.00
CA ALA A 112 0.49 -24.93 -13.70
C ALA A 112 0.41 -23.48 -14.18
N TRP A 113 1.13 -22.60 -13.48
CA TRP A 113 1.39 -21.23 -13.86
C TRP A 113 2.88 -20.95 -13.75
N HIS A 114 3.41 -20.19 -14.71
CA HIS A 114 4.78 -19.70 -14.70
C HIS A 114 4.79 -18.20 -14.34
N GLY A 115 5.45 -17.84 -13.24
CA GLY A 115 5.63 -16.46 -12.79
C GLY A 115 7.10 -16.11 -12.58
N THR A 116 7.41 -14.84 -12.29
CA THR A 116 8.76 -14.49 -11.86
C THR A 116 9.01 -15.00 -10.44
N SER A 117 10.24 -15.44 -10.18
CA SER A 117 10.70 -15.83 -8.84
C SER A 117 11.30 -14.66 -8.05
N LYS A 118 10.92 -13.41 -8.37
CA LYS A 118 11.42 -12.21 -7.66
C LYS A 118 10.85 -12.09 -6.24
N GLY A 119 9.67 -12.67 -6.01
CA GLY A 119 9.02 -12.73 -4.71
C GLY A 119 9.65 -13.74 -3.76
N ASP A 120 10.13 -14.87 -4.28
CA ASP A 120 10.93 -15.84 -3.53
C ASP A 120 12.33 -15.26 -3.29
N ALA A 121 12.67 -14.96 -2.05
CA ALA A 121 13.89 -14.26 -1.69
C ALA A 121 14.50 -14.76 -0.39
N ILE A 122 15.83 -14.68 -0.31
CA ILE A 122 16.56 -14.71 0.97
C ILE A 122 16.71 -13.27 1.43
N LEU A 123 16.11 -12.95 2.57
CA LEU A 123 16.16 -11.65 3.22
C LEU A 123 17.21 -11.66 4.32
N VAL A 124 17.84 -10.52 4.54
CA VAL A 124 18.70 -10.25 5.68
C VAL A 124 18.26 -8.94 6.36
N PRO A 125 18.50 -8.74 7.66
CA PRO A 125 18.19 -7.49 8.34
C PRO A 125 18.79 -6.28 7.59
N GLU A 126 18.15 -5.11 7.69
CA GLU A 126 18.51 -3.93 6.88
C GLU A 126 20.00 -3.56 7.04
N GLY A 127 20.47 -3.52 8.29
CA GLY A 127 21.87 -3.25 8.65
C GLY A 127 22.83 -4.44 8.55
N SER A 128 22.38 -5.60 8.04
CA SER A 128 23.22 -6.80 7.97
C SER A 128 24.48 -6.56 7.11
N PRO A 129 25.65 -7.06 7.54
CA PRO A 129 26.86 -7.00 6.74
C PRO A 129 26.83 -7.94 5.53
N LEU A 130 25.92 -8.92 5.48
CA LEU A 130 25.87 -9.97 4.44
C LEU A 130 25.43 -9.40 3.08
N LYS A 131 26.31 -9.40 2.08
CA LYS A 131 26.05 -8.82 0.74
C LYS A 131 25.76 -9.86 -0.33
N GLU A 132 26.17 -11.11 -0.14
CA GLU A 132 25.97 -12.18 -1.12
C GLU A 132 25.70 -13.55 -0.47
N PRO A 133 25.10 -14.52 -1.18
CA PRO A 133 24.73 -15.81 -0.60
C PRO A 133 25.90 -16.64 -0.06
N GLY A 134 27.11 -16.49 -0.62
CA GLY A 134 28.31 -17.19 -0.11
C GLY A 134 28.68 -16.83 1.34
N GLN A 135 28.21 -15.66 1.82
CA GLN A 135 28.44 -15.19 3.19
C GLN A 135 27.45 -15.78 4.20
N LEU A 136 26.51 -16.61 3.75
CA LEU A 136 25.60 -17.35 4.63
C LEU A 136 26.28 -18.51 5.36
N LYS A 137 27.51 -18.90 4.99
CA LYS A 137 28.25 -19.98 5.65
C LYS A 137 28.35 -19.73 7.17
N GLY A 138 27.89 -20.70 7.97
CA GLY A 138 27.79 -20.65 9.43
C GLY A 138 26.65 -19.79 9.98
N ARG A 139 25.91 -19.06 9.14
CA ARG A 139 24.80 -18.19 9.54
C ARG A 139 23.51 -18.98 9.74
N SER A 140 22.63 -18.45 10.58
CA SER A 140 21.31 -19.01 10.82
C SER A 140 20.31 -18.53 9.77
N VAL A 141 19.67 -19.48 9.08
CA VAL A 141 18.71 -19.19 8.01
C VAL A 141 17.38 -19.86 8.34
N ALA A 142 16.32 -19.08 8.50
CA ALA A 142 14.98 -19.65 8.67
C ALA A 142 14.29 -19.91 7.34
N VAL A 143 13.52 -21.00 7.25
CA VAL A 143 12.71 -21.35 6.09
C VAL A 143 11.62 -22.35 6.47
N ALA A 144 10.47 -22.34 5.79
CA ALA A 144 9.46 -23.38 5.96
C ALA A 144 9.89 -24.66 5.23
N GLN A 145 10.00 -25.79 5.95
CA GLN A 145 10.41 -27.07 5.35
C GLN A 145 9.45 -27.50 4.24
N GLY A 146 10.01 -27.89 3.10
CA GLY A 146 9.22 -28.36 1.94
C GLY A 146 8.47 -27.26 1.16
N SER A 147 8.68 -25.99 1.49
CA SER A 147 8.13 -24.85 0.73
C SER A 147 8.95 -24.50 -0.52
N SER A 148 8.41 -23.67 -1.42
CA SER A 148 9.19 -23.13 -2.57
C SER A 148 10.44 -22.38 -2.13
N ALA A 149 10.35 -21.64 -1.01
CA ALA A 149 11.49 -20.96 -0.42
C ALA A 149 12.58 -21.94 0.08
N HIS A 150 12.23 -23.18 0.43
CA HIS A 150 13.21 -24.20 0.79
C HIS A 150 14.09 -24.58 -0.40
N TYR A 151 13.49 -24.83 -1.57
CA TYR A 151 14.26 -25.09 -2.77
C TYR A 151 15.03 -23.86 -3.23
N GLN A 152 14.43 -22.68 -3.15
CA GLN A 152 15.12 -21.42 -3.45
C GLN A 152 16.38 -21.25 -2.60
N LEU A 153 16.32 -21.53 -1.30
CA LEU A 153 17.49 -21.53 -0.42
C LEU A 153 18.56 -22.51 -0.89
N VAL A 154 18.18 -23.76 -1.14
CA VAL A 154 19.09 -24.81 -1.63
C VAL A 154 19.76 -24.41 -2.94
N ALA A 155 18.99 -23.92 -3.91
CA ALA A 155 19.48 -23.52 -5.23
C ALA A 155 20.42 -22.31 -5.15
N SER A 156 20.09 -21.31 -4.32
CA SER A 156 20.94 -20.13 -4.09
C SER A 156 22.24 -20.48 -3.37
N LEU A 157 22.23 -21.40 -2.39
CA LEU A 157 23.44 -21.90 -1.73
C LEU A 157 24.32 -22.65 -2.73
N ARG A 158 23.73 -23.57 -3.51
CA ARG A 158 24.45 -24.34 -4.54
C ARG A 158 25.13 -23.44 -5.57
N LYS A 159 24.43 -22.39 -6.04
CA LYS A 159 25.00 -21.39 -6.97
C LYS A 159 26.19 -20.62 -6.36
N ALA A 160 26.22 -20.47 -5.03
CA ALA A 160 27.31 -19.85 -4.30
C ALA A 160 28.40 -20.85 -3.84
N GLY A 161 28.35 -22.12 -4.29
CA GLY A 161 29.32 -23.15 -3.90
C GLY A 161 29.13 -23.67 -2.46
N LEU A 162 27.96 -23.46 -1.86
CA LEU A 162 27.62 -23.93 -0.51
C LEU A 162 26.60 -25.08 -0.56
N GLY A 163 26.66 -25.97 0.42
CA GLY A 163 25.62 -26.94 0.71
C GLY A 163 24.67 -26.47 1.81
N LEU A 164 23.53 -27.16 1.97
CA LEU A 164 22.59 -26.87 3.06
C LEU A 164 23.23 -27.08 4.45
N GLY A 165 24.19 -28.01 4.55
CA GLY A 165 24.96 -28.26 5.79
C GLY A 165 25.98 -27.15 6.15
N ASP A 166 26.27 -26.23 5.23
CA ASP A 166 27.14 -25.08 5.51
C ASP A 166 26.42 -23.97 6.27
N VAL A 167 25.09 -24.04 6.43
CA VAL A 167 24.28 -23.04 7.13
C VAL A 167 23.48 -23.67 8.28
N ARG A 168 23.11 -22.88 9.29
CA ARG A 168 22.29 -23.34 10.42
C ARG A 168 20.81 -23.12 10.11
N VAL A 169 20.20 -24.09 9.44
CA VAL A 169 18.78 -24.00 9.04
C VAL A 169 17.86 -24.09 10.25
N LYS A 170 16.89 -23.18 10.36
CA LYS A 170 15.77 -23.27 11.30
C LYS A 170 14.46 -23.46 10.55
N TYR A 171 13.82 -24.60 10.75
CA TYR A 171 12.54 -24.89 10.11
C TYR A 171 11.38 -24.31 10.92
N LEU A 172 10.71 -23.31 10.37
CA LEU A 172 9.63 -22.56 11.02
C LEU A 172 8.62 -22.09 9.98
N GLN A 173 7.35 -21.95 10.38
CA GLN A 173 6.32 -21.43 9.47
C GLN A 173 6.47 -19.91 9.29
N PRO A 174 6.06 -19.34 8.15
CA PRO A 174 6.39 -17.95 7.79
C PRO A 174 5.96 -16.90 8.83
N ALA A 175 4.81 -17.09 9.47
CA ALA A 175 4.33 -16.16 10.50
C ALA A 175 5.26 -16.12 11.73
N ASP A 176 5.76 -17.29 12.17
CA ASP A 176 6.70 -17.40 13.28
C ASP A 176 8.07 -16.82 12.90
N VAL A 177 8.49 -17.05 11.65
CA VAL A 177 9.76 -16.50 11.15
C VAL A 177 9.72 -14.99 11.06
N LEU A 178 8.60 -14.37 10.66
CA LEU A 178 8.50 -12.91 10.62
C LEU A 178 8.83 -12.28 11.98
N ALA A 179 8.32 -12.85 13.07
CA ALA A 179 8.63 -12.41 14.43
C ALA A 179 10.09 -12.70 14.81
N ALA A 180 10.62 -13.89 14.50
CA ALA A 180 12.01 -14.25 14.78
C ALA A 180 13.03 -13.40 14.00
N PHE A 181 12.74 -13.09 12.74
CA PHE A 181 13.59 -12.28 11.86
C PHE A 181 13.62 -10.81 12.31
N THR A 182 12.45 -10.22 12.60
CA THR A 182 12.35 -8.82 13.03
C THR A 182 12.93 -8.58 14.42
N SER A 183 12.97 -9.61 15.27
CA SER A 183 13.61 -9.59 16.59
C SER A 183 15.11 -9.95 16.57
N GLY A 184 15.68 -10.27 15.39
CA GLY A 184 17.10 -10.58 15.23
C GLY A 184 17.52 -11.99 15.69
N GLN A 185 16.58 -12.92 15.85
CA GLN A 185 16.85 -14.31 16.26
C GLN A 185 17.39 -15.21 15.13
N VAL A 186 17.36 -14.73 13.88
CA VAL A 186 17.93 -15.39 12.70
C VAL A 186 18.65 -14.37 11.82
N ASP A 187 19.76 -14.80 11.20
CA ASP A 187 20.61 -13.94 10.37
C ASP A 187 20.00 -13.69 8.98
N ALA A 188 19.23 -14.66 8.47
CA ALA A 188 18.55 -14.59 7.19
C ALA A 188 17.22 -15.37 7.19
N TRP A 189 16.35 -15.05 6.23
CA TRP A 189 15.06 -15.70 6.04
C TRP A 189 14.78 -15.96 4.56
N ALA A 190 14.63 -17.22 4.16
CA ALA A 190 14.12 -17.57 2.85
C ALA A 190 12.58 -17.60 2.88
N VAL A 191 11.93 -16.77 2.05
CA VAL A 191 10.47 -16.57 2.04
C VAL A 191 9.96 -16.12 0.66
N TRP A 192 8.64 -16.04 0.48
CA TRP A 192 7.95 -15.57 -0.71
C TRP A 192 7.05 -14.35 -0.42
N ASP A 193 6.45 -13.77 -1.47
CA ASP A 193 5.45 -12.72 -1.33
C ASP A 193 4.11 -13.24 -0.78
N PRO A 194 3.43 -12.53 0.14
CA PRO A 194 3.63 -11.10 0.45
C PRO A 194 4.65 -10.81 1.57
N TYR A 195 5.20 -11.82 2.24
CA TYR A 195 6.15 -11.61 3.34
C TYR A 195 7.40 -10.85 2.90
N THR A 196 7.93 -11.15 1.71
CA THR A 196 9.01 -10.38 1.08
C THR A 196 8.65 -8.90 0.98
N SER A 197 7.51 -8.56 0.38
CA SER A 197 7.03 -7.18 0.33
C SER A 197 6.84 -6.56 1.71
N GLN A 198 6.32 -7.32 2.68
CA GLN A 198 6.05 -6.82 4.02
C GLN A 198 7.34 -6.36 4.72
N VAL A 199 8.38 -7.20 4.70
CA VAL A 199 9.68 -6.88 5.30
C VAL A 199 10.34 -5.69 4.61
N LEU A 200 10.32 -5.66 3.27
CA LEU A 200 10.93 -4.59 2.48
C LEU A 200 10.21 -3.25 2.69
N ARG A 201 8.87 -3.23 2.70
CA ARG A 201 8.09 -2.00 2.90
C ARG A 201 8.19 -1.47 4.33
N ALA A 202 8.28 -2.36 5.31
CA ALA A 202 8.50 -1.99 6.70
C ALA A 202 9.96 -1.55 6.98
N LYS A 203 10.87 -1.64 6.00
CA LYS A 203 12.31 -1.38 6.14
C LYS A 203 12.96 -2.21 7.26
N GLN A 204 12.47 -3.43 7.45
CA GLN A 204 12.95 -4.36 8.48
C GLN A 204 14.04 -5.30 7.93
N GLY A 205 14.21 -5.33 6.62
CA GLY A 205 15.21 -6.15 5.95
C GLY A 205 15.33 -5.78 4.49
N ARG A 206 16.35 -6.36 3.85
CA ARG A 206 16.64 -6.22 2.42
C ARG A 206 16.86 -7.57 1.77
N VAL A 207 16.70 -7.63 0.46
CA VAL A 207 16.99 -8.82 -0.34
C VAL A 207 18.51 -9.06 -0.37
N LEU A 208 18.92 -10.28 -0.03
CA LEU A 208 20.26 -10.81 -0.29
C LEU A 208 20.35 -11.42 -1.69
N THR A 209 19.34 -12.22 -2.05
CA THR A 209 19.18 -12.80 -3.39
C THR A 209 17.72 -13.21 -3.61
N THR A 210 17.31 -13.38 -4.87
CA THR A 210 15.97 -13.86 -5.26
C THR A 210 16.05 -15.25 -5.89
N GLY A 211 14.89 -15.86 -6.14
CA GLY A 211 14.76 -17.08 -6.92
C GLY A 211 15.00 -16.89 -8.42
N GLU A 212 15.17 -15.65 -8.89
CA GLU A 212 15.33 -15.34 -10.32
C GLU A 212 16.62 -15.96 -10.89
N GLY A 213 16.46 -16.78 -11.93
CA GLY A 213 17.57 -17.51 -12.54
C GLY A 213 18.16 -18.62 -11.65
N VAL A 214 17.45 -19.05 -10.61
CA VAL A 214 17.81 -20.22 -9.78
C VAL A 214 16.65 -21.18 -9.53
N THR A 215 15.41 -20.73 -9.56
CA THR A 215 14.21 -21.58 -9.51
C THR A 215 13.44 -21.53 -10.82
N ASN A 216 12.55 -22.51 -11.04
CA ASN A 216 11.76 -22.63 -12.27
C ASN A 216 10.55 -21.68 -12.36
N GLY A 217 10.20 -20.97 -11.28
CA GLY A 217 9.08 -20.02 -11.27
C GLY A 217 7.69 -20.65 -11.40
N LEU A 218 7.59 -21.97 -11.29
CA LEU A 218 6.33 -22.70 -11.43
C LEU A 218 5.53 -22.75 -10.13
N THR A 219 4.21 -22.67 -10.27
CA THR A 219 3.23 -22.89 -9.21
C THR A 219 2.14 -23.82 -9.74
N PHE A 220 1.51 -24.60 -8.86
CA PHE A 220 0.68 -25.72 -9.24
C PHE A 220 -0.69 -25.72 -8.55
N GLN A 221 -1.68 -26.23 -9.25
CA GLN A 221 -2.91 -26.74 -8.64
C GLN A 221 -2.82 -28.25 -8.53
N VAL A 222 -3.06 -28.76 -7.32
CA VAL A 222 -2.90 -30.17 -6.98
C VAL A 222 -4.23 -30.72 -6.49
N ALA A 223 -4.69 -31.78 -7.12
CA ALA A 223 -5.95 -32.43 -6.82
C ALA A 223 -5.76 -33.79 -6.14
N ALA A 224 -6.76 -34.20 -5.37
CA ALA A 224 -6.84 -35.55 -4.82
C ALA A 224 -7.25 -36.52 -5.95
N PRO A 225 -6.56 -37.67 -6.14
CA PRO A 225 -6.92 -38.66 -7.15
C PRO A 225 -8.36 -39.18 -7.03
N SER A 226 -8.93 -39.19 -5.81
CA SER A 226 -10.34 -39.53 -5.59
C SER A 226 -11.30 -38.51 -6.18
N ALA A 227 -10.97 -37.22 -6.14
CA ALA A 227 -11.77 -36.16 -6.76
C ALA A 227 -11.72 -36.24 -8.29
N LEU A 228 -10.57 -36.58 -8.86
CA LEU A 228 -10.42 -36.76 -10.32
C LEU A 228 -11.19 -37.98 -10.86
N LYS A 229 -11.38 -39.03 -10.03
CA LYS A 229 -12.16 -40.22 -10.41
C LYS A 229 -13.68 -39.98 -10.40
N ASP A 230 -14.17 -39.01 -9.64
CA ASP A 230 -15.57 -38.62 -9.65
C ASP A 230 -15.83 -37.67 -10.83
N ARG A 231 -16.60 -38.14 -11.82
CA ARG A 231 -16.89 -37.38 -13.05
C ARG A 231 -17.48 -35.99 -12.77
N ARG A 232 -18.29 -35.83 -11.72
CA ARG A 232 -18.90 -34.54 -11.39
C ARG A 232 -17.88 -33.60 -10.78
N LYS A 233 -17.01 -34.10 -9.89
CA LYS A 233 -15.91 -33.32 -9.31
C LYS A 233 -14.83 -32.97 -10.33
N ALA A 234 -14.47 -33.90 -11.22
CA ALA A 234 -13.52 -33.63 -12.31
C ALA A 234 -14.00 -32.49 -13.21
N ALA A 235 -15.28 -32.47 -13.59
CA ALA A 235 -15.88 -31.37 -14.35
C ALA A 235 -15.88 -30.04 -13.56
N ALA A 236 -16.16 -30.08 -12.26
CA ALA A 236 -16.07 -28.89 -11.40
C ALA A 236 -14.62 -28.38 -11.23
N ILE A 237 -13.63 -29.28 -11.21
CA ILE A 237 -12.21 -28.93 -11.20
C ILE A 237 -11.82 -28.27 -12.52
N GLU A 238 -12.28 -28.77 -13.66
CA GLU A 238 -12.03 -28.17 -14.96
C GLU A 238 -12.56 -26.72 -15.04
N ASP A 239 -13.83 -26.50 -14.68
CA ASP A 239 -14.42 -25.14 -14.63
C ASP A 239 -13.68 -24.23 -13.62
N TYR A 240 -13.34 -24.75 -12.44
CA TYR A 240 -12.55 -24.02 -11.45
C TYR A 240 -11.19 -23.56 -11.99
N LEU A 241 -10.48 -24.43 -12.71
CA LEU A 241 -9.19 -24.11 -13.30
C LEU A 241 -9.32 -23.05 -14.40
N GLU A 242 -10.36 -23.12 -15.24
CA GLU A 242 -10.63 -22.09 -16.24
C GLU A 242 -10.94 -20.72 -15.63
N ARG A 243 -11.72 -20.70 -14.55
CA ARG A 243 -11.99 -19.49 -13.76
C ARG A 243 -10.72 -18.88 -13.18
N LEU A 244 -9.83 -19.71 -12.63
CA LEU A 244 -8.53 -19.24 -12.14
C LEU A 244 -7.68 -18.63 -13.25
N ARG A 245 -7.64 -19.24 -14.43
CA ARG A 245 -6.90 -18.69 -15.59
C ARG A 245 -7.41 -17.31 -15.97
N ARG A 246 -8.74 -17.12 -16.04
CA ARG A 246 -9.35 -15.81 -16.32
C ARG A 246 -9.07 -14.79 -15.22
N ALA A 247 -9.09 -15.22 -13.95
CA ALA A 247 -8.77 -14.36 -12.82
C ALA A 247 -7.30 -13.90 -12.82
N ASP A 248 -6.34 -14.78 -13.12
CA ASP A 248 -4.92 -14.39 -13.26
C ASP A 248 -4.69 -13.45 -14.45
N ASP A 249 -5.41 -13.67 -15.56
CA ASP A 249 -5.38 -12.74 -16.70
C ASP A 249 -5.91 -11.36 -16.32
N TRP A 250 -6.99 -11.30 -15.55
CA TRP A 250 -7.54 -10.06 -15.00
C TRP A 250 -6.54 -9.36 -14.07
N VAL A 251 -5.87 -10.09 -13.16
CA VAL A 251 -4.85 -9.54 -12.24
C VAL A 251 -3.76 -8.78 -12.97
N HIS A 252 -3.31 -9.27 -14.13
CA HIS A 252 -2.27 -8.59 -14.92
C HIS A 252 -2.67 -7.15 -15.31
N GLY A 253 -3.92 -6.95 -15.74
CA GLY A 253 -4.49 -5.66 -16.13
C GLY A 253 -5.00 -4.80 -14.96
N HIS A 254 -5.31 -5.43 -13.81
CA HIS A 254 -6.04 -4.80 -12.69
C HIS A 254 -5.24 -4.81 -11.38
N GLN A 255 -3.91 -4.76 -11.45
CA GLN A 255 -2.99 -4.92 -10.30
C GLN A 255 -3.32 -4.03 -9.10
N ARG A 256 -3.71 -2.77 -9.33
CA ARG A 256 -4.06 -1.83 -8.26
C ARG A 256 -5.41 -2.14 -7.62
N GLU A 257 -6.38 -2.52 -8.43
CA GLU A 257 -7.70 -2.95 -7.97
C GLU A 257 -7.58 -4.24 -7.17
N TRP A 258 -6.85 -5.21 -7.73
CA TRP A 258 -6.51 -6.45 -7.02
C TRP A 258 -5.81 -6.16 -5.69
N ALA A 259 -4.82 -5.27 -5.66
CA ALA A 259 -4.14 -4.91 -4.41
C ALA A 259 -5.07 -4.28 -3.36
N ARG A 260 -6.12 -3.56 -3.76
CA ARG A 260 -7.14 -3.02 -2.82
C ARG A 260 -7.97 -4.14 -2.21
N VAL A 261 -8.54 -5.00 -3.06
CA VAL A 261 -9.34 -6.16 -2.60
C VAL A 261 -8.49 -7.06 -1.72
N TRP A 262 -7.25 -7.33 -2.12
CA TRP A 262 -6.35 -8.16 -1.36
C TRP A 262 -5.99 -7.54 0.00
N THR A 263 -5.86 -6.22 0.09
CA THR A 263 -5.71 -5.51 1.37
C THR A 263 -6.89 -5.71 2.30
N GLU A 264 -8.12 -5.62 1.79
CA GLU A 264 -9.34 -5.83 2.57
C GLU A 264 -9.41 -7.28 3.11
N GLU A 265 -9.12 -8.26 2.25
CA GLU A 265 -9.16 -9.69 2.58
C GLU A 265 -8.05 -10.10 3.56
N THR A 266 -6.83 -9.62 3.37
CA THR A 266 -5.69 -10.09 4.19
C THR A 266 -5.41 -9.22 5.41
N GLY A 267 -5.88 -7.96 5.41
CA GLY A 267 -5.51 -6.92 6.37
C GLY A 267 -4.10 -6.36 6.15
N LEU A 268 -3.51 -6.57 4.98
CA LEU A 268 -2.15 -6.07 4.67
C LEU A 268 -2.22 -4.61 4.25
N PRO A 269 -1.25 -3.75 4.61
CA PRO A 269 -1.18 -2.40 4.07
C PRO A 269 -1.17 -2.41 2.54
N TYR A 270 -1.92 -1.50 1.92
CA TYR A 270 -2.05 -1.42 0.46
C TYR A 270 -0.71 -1.41 -0.29
N GLU A 271 0.29 -0.70 0.23
CA GLU A 271 1.63 -0.66 -0.37
C GLU A 271 2.41 -1.98 -0.32
N VAL A 272 2.08 -2.86 0.63
CA VAL A 272 2.61 -4.23 0.72
C VAL A 272 1.89 -5.12 -0.29
N ALA A 273 0.55 -5.05 -0.33
CA ALA A 273 -0.27 -5.80 -1.28
C ALA A 273 0.12 -5.43 -2.72
N LEU A 274 0.15 -4.15 -3.07
CA LEU A 274 0.52 -3.66 -4.39
C LEU A 274 1.95 -4.07 -4.79
N ALA A 275 2.90 -4.02 -3.85
CA ALA A 275 4.27 -4.47 -4.11
C ALA A 275 4.34 -5.97 -4.38
N ALA A 276 3.59 -6.79 -3.64
CA ALA A 276 3.56 -8.23 -3.83
C ALA A 276 2.86 -8.59 -5.15
N VAL A 277 1.73 -7.95 -5.46
CA VAL A 277 1.03 -8.10 -6.75
C VAL A 277 1.96 -7.78 -7.91
N GLY A 278 2.59 -6.60 -7.89
CA GLY A 278 3.49 -6.16 -8.94
C GLY A 278 4.79 -6.96 -9.00
N ARG A 279 5.28 -7.55 -7.90
CA ARG A 279 6.51 -8.37 -7.94
C ARG A 279 6.25 -9.78 -8.45
N SER A 280 5.14 -10.39 -8.06
CA SER A 280 4.94 -11.84 -8.19
C SER A 280 3.68 -12.17 -8.98
N TYR A 281 2.51 -11.76 -8.49
CA TYR A 281 1.23 -12.25 -8.99
C TYR A 281 0.89 -11.77 -10.41
N ALA A 282 1.17 -10.50 -10.72
CA ALA A 282 0.89 -9.92 -12.04
C ALA A 282 1.75 -10.46 -13.19
N SER A 283 2.76 -11.27 -12.87
CA SER A 283 3.64 -11.88 -13.86
C SER A 283 3.19 -13.26 -14.32
N ARG A 284 2.20 -13.86 -13.66
CA ARG A 284 1.81 -15.25 -13.92
C ARG A 284 1.20 -15.41 -15.30
N VAL A 285 1.58 -16.48 -15.98
CA VAL A 285 0.92 -17.00 -17.18
C VAL A 285 0.50 -18.44 -16.93
N PRO A 286 -0.73 -18.84 -17.30
CA PRO A 286 -1.10 -20.25 -17.25
C PRO A 286 -0.34 -21.01 -18.33
N VAL A 287 0.17 -22.20 -17.98
CA VAL A 287 0.99 -23.03 -18.87
C VAL A 287 0.63 -24.51 -18.77
N ALA A 288 0.99 -25.26 -19.79
CA ALA A 288 0.74 -26.70 -19.85
C ALA A 288 1.56 -27.48 -18.81
N VAL A 289 0.94 -28.50 -18.23
CA VAL A 289 1.62 -29.60 -17.54
C VAL A 289 2.22 -30.51 -18.62
N ASP A 290 3.49 -30.32 -18.92
CA ASP A 290 4.17 -30.97 -20.05
C ASP A 290 5.51 -31.60 -19.64
N ALA A 291 6.21 -32.22 -20.59
CA ALA A 291 7.47 -32.90 -20.32
C ALA A 291 8.58 -31.98 -19.76
N PRO A 292 8.80 -30.74 -20.26
CA PRO A 292 9.74 -29.81 -19.64
C PRO A 292 9.43 -29.47 -18.18
N LEU A 293 8.14 -29.30 -17.83
CA LEU A 293 7.72 -29.08 -16.44
C LEU A 293 8.04 -30.29 -15.56
N ILE A 294 7.67 -31.49 -16.01
CA ILE A 294 7.92 -32.74 -15.28
C ILE A 294 9.42 -32.94 -15.08
N ALA A 295 10.24 -32.68 -16.11
CA ALA A 295 11.69 -32.75 -16.00
C ALA A 295 12.23 -31.74 -14.97
N SER A 296 11.72 -30.51 -14.98
CA SER A 296 12.12 -29.49 -14.00
C SER A 296 11.77 -29.88 -12.57
N GLU A 297 10.58 -30.41 -12.32
CA GLU A 297 10.19 -30.90 -10.98
C GLU A 297 10.96 -32.16 -10.57
N GLN A 298 11.32 -33.01 -11.52
CA GLN A 298 12.20 -34.16 -11.28
C GLN A 298 13.58 -33.72 -10.78
N GLU A 299 14.16 -32.64 -11.34
CA GLU A 299 15.43 -32.09 -10.84
C GLU A 299 15.32 -31.60 -9.39
N ILE A 300 14.18 -31.00 -9.01
CA ILE A 300 13.89 -30.59 -7.63
C ILE A 300 13.82 -31.84 -6.73
N ALA A 301 13.12 -32.89 -7.17
CA ALA A 301 13.00 -34.14 -6.43
C ALA A 301 14.34 -34.84 -6.23
N ASP A 302 15.16 -34.91 -7.28
CA ASP A 302 16.50 -35.49 -7.22
C ASP A 302 17.41 -34.68 -6.29
N THR A 303 17.30 -33.34 -6.32
CA THR A 303 18.04 -32.45 -5.40
C THR A 303 17.71 -32.75 -3.94
N PHE A 304 16.42 -32.85 -3.57
CA PHE A 304 16.03 -33.15 -2.19
C PHE A 304 16.31 -34.60 -1.77
N THR A 305 16.30 -35.54 -2.73
CA THR A 305 16.74 -36.93 -2.50
C THR A 305 18.23 -36.98 -2.19
N ALA A 306 19.07 -36.26 -2.96
CA ALA A 306 20.51 -36.17 -2.72
C ALA A 306 20.83 -35.54 -1.35
N LEU A 307 20.02 -34.57 -0.91
CA LEU A 307 20.10 -33.96 0.42
C LEU A 307 19.54 -34.86 1.55
N ARG A 308 19.00 -36.05 1.23
CA ARG A 308 18.34 -36.97 2.17
C ARG A 308 17.14 -36.37 2.91
N LEU A 309 16.53 -35.34 2.32
CA LEU A 309 15.29 -34.74 2.82
C LEU A 309 14.04 -35.43 2.25
N ILE A 310 14.21 -36.15 1.15
CA ILE A 310 13.23 -37.11 0.63
C ILE A 310 13.85 -38.51 0.76
N PRO A 311 13.14 -39.48 1.38
CA PRO A 311 13.74 -40.77 1.76
C PRO A 311 13.92 -41.75 0.60
N ARG A 312 13.30 -41.49 -0.57
CA ARG A 312 13.29 -42.40 -1.71
C ARG A 312 13.37 -41.64 -3.03
N LYS A 313 13.86 -42.30 -4.08
CA LYS A 313 13.81 -41.75 -5.44
C LYS A 313 12.35 -41.57 -5.88
N VAL A 314 12.05 -40.42 -6.45
CA VAL A 314 10.71 -40.07 -6.96
C VAL A 314 10.72 -40.18 -8.47
N ASP A 315 9.62 -40.67 -9.04
CA ASP A 315 9.30 -40.54 -10.47
C ASP A 315 8.14 -39.55 -10.57
N PHE A 316 8.47 -38.28 -10.80
CA PHE A 316 7.51 -37.18 -10.68
C PHE A 316 6.42 -37.24 -11.75
N ALA A 317 6.70 -37.87 -12.90
CA ALA A 317 5.74 -38.05 -13.99
C ALA A 317 4.46 -38.77 -13.53
N ARG A 318 4.55 -39.63 -12.51
CA ARG A 318 3.40 -40.37 -11.94
C ARG A 318 2.43 -39.48 -11.16
N PHE A 319 2.84 -38.26 -10.84
CA PHE A 319 2.08 -37.32 -10.04
C PHE A 319 1.56 -36.14 -10.87
N ALA A 320 1.66 -36.20 -12.20
CA ALA A 320 1.21 -35.15 -13.11
C ALA A 320 0.16 -35.69 -14.10
N ASP A 321 -0.89 -34.92 -14.34
CA ASP A 321 -1.94 -35.25 -15.30
C ASP A 321 -2.12 -34.10 -16.31
N PRO A 322 -1.76 -34.30 -17.59
CA PRO A 322 -1.90 -33.28 -18.63
C PRO A 322 -3.33 -33.12 -19.16
N ALA A 323 -4.31 -33.90 -18.69
CA ALA A 323 -5.68 -33.92 -19.23
C ALA A 323 -6.36 -32.53 -19.18
N PHE A 324 -5.98 -31.66 -18.23
CA PHE A 324 -6.57 -30.34 -18.05
C PHE A 324 -5.83 -29.22 -18.82
N ASN A 325 -4.84 -29.56 -19.67
CA ASN A 325 -4.05 -28.57 -20.39
C ASN A 325 -4.86 -27.75 -21.41
N GLY A 326 -5.82 -28.37 -22.09
CA GLY A 326 -6.51 -27.72 -23.23
C GLY A 326 -5.52 -27.17 -24.26
N SER A 327 -5.66 -25.89 -24.62
CA SER A 327 -4.78 -25.18 -25.57
C SER A 327 -3.72 -24.30 -24.91
N LEU A 328 -3.31 -24.62 -23.67
CA LEU A 328 -2.32 -23.82 -22.95
C LEU A 328 -0.94 -23.83 -23.63
N PRO A 329 -0.17 -22.73 -23.52
CA PRO A 329 1.17 -22.68 -24.07
C PRO A 329 2.14 -23.57 -23.26
N PRO A 330 3.31 -23.92 -23.82
CA PRO A 330 4.31 -24.75 -23.13
C PRO A 330 4.74 -24.18 -21.77
N SER A 331 5.15 -25.04 -20.84
CA SER A 331 5.64 -24.61 -19.50
C SER A 331 6.84 -23.68 -19.55
N THR A 332 7.61 -23.73 -20.63
CA THR A 332 8.77 -22.86 -20.89
C THR A 332 8.37 -21.43 -21.29
N THR A 333 7.08 -21.13 -21.46
CA THR A 333 6.60 -19.78 -21.80
C THR A 333 6.98 -18.80 -20.71
N ALA A 334 7.70 -17.74 -21.07
CA ALA A 334 8.20 -16.77 -20.11
C ALA A 334 7.04 -16.06 -19.36
N PRO A 335 7.24 -15.72 -18.08
CA PRO A 335 6.26 -14.95 -17.32
C PRO A 335 6.07 -13.54 -17.91
N ARG A 336 4.89 -12.94 -17.68
CA ARG A 336 4.61 -11.57 -18.10
C ARG A 336 5.55 -10.60 -17.39
N THR A 337 5.92 -9.53 -18.08
CA THR A 337 6.59 -8.40 -17.42
C THR A 337 5.58 -7.73 -16.49
N SER A 338 5.75 -7.89 -15.19
CA SER A 338 4.98 -7.14 -14.21
C SER A 338 5.43 -5.67 -14.17
N TRP A 339 4.61 -4.77 -13.61
CA TRP A 339 5.04 -3.42 -13.25
C TRP A 339 6.06 -3.52 -12.12
N GLY A 340 7.30 -3.85 -12.48
CA GLY A 340 8.34 -4.30 -11.57
C GLY A 340 9.58 -3.44 -11.66
N GLY A 341 9.69 -2.49 -10.73
CA GLY A 341 10.93 -1.77 -10.47
C GLY A 341 12.09 -2.71 -10.19
N LYS A 342 13.25 -2.37 -10.75
CA LYS A 342 14.56 -2.85 -10.27
C LYS A 342 14.70 -2.50 -8.78
N ILE A 343 14.92 -3.51 -7.95
CA ILE A 343 15.45 -3.38 -6.59
C ILE A 343 17.00 -3.46 -6.78
N HIS A 344 17.73 -2.40 -6.40
CA HIS A 344 19.17 -2.16 -6.73
C HIS A 344 20.11 -3.33 -6.32
N GLY A 345 20.97 -3.87 -7.20
CA GLY A 345 22.33 -3.43 -7.62
C GLY A 345 23.14 -4.73 -7.88
N LEU A 346 24.00 -4.91 -8.90
CA LEU A 346 25.05 -4.11 -9.52
C LEU A 346 25.14 -4.46 -11.02
N GLY A 347 25.42 -3.45 -11.87
CA GLY A 347 25.68 -3.62 -13.30
C GLY A 347 24.92 -2.58 -14.13
N ALA A 348 25.64 -1.58 -14.62
CA ALA A 348 25.11 -0.48 -15.40
C ALA A 348 24.29 -0.98 -16.61
N VAL A 349 23.01 -0.63 -16.64
CA VAL A 349 22.23 -0.57 -17.88
C VAL A 349 21.72 0.85 -17.97
N SER A 350 22.27 1.58 -18.93
CA SER A 350 21.83 2.92 -19.32
C SER A 350 20.30 2.95 -19.42
N ARG A 351 19.65 3.65 -18.48
CA ARG A 351 18.24 4.06 -18.61
C ARG A 351 18.30 5.40 -19.33
N SER A 352 17.66 5.52 -20.49
CA SER A 352 17.52 6.80 -21.18
C SER A 352 16.91 7.83 -20.23
N VAL A 353 17.66 8.88 -19.92
CA VAL A 353 17.20 10.01 -19.11
C VAL A 353 16.42 10.94 -20.02
N ASN A 354 15.19 11.28 -19.64
CA ASN A 354 14.38 12.23 -20.40
C ASN A 354 14.86 13.65 -20.07
N ASN A 355 15.50 14.31 -21.03
CA ASN A 355 15.95 15.70 -20.87
C ASN A 355 14.79 16.65 -21.18
N ILE A 356 14.49 17.55 -20.24
CA ILE A 356 13.42 18.54 -20.39
C ILE A 356 13.75 19.82 -19.63
N GLU A 357 13.25 20.99 -20.03
CA GLU A 357 13.68 22.25 -19.40
C GLU A 357 13.04 22.45 -18.01
N VAL A 358 11.76 22.13 -17.89
CA VAL A 358 10.99 22.32 -16.64
C VAL A 358 10.18 21.08 -16.30
N VAL A 359 10.25 20.64 -15.04
CA VAL A 359 9.32 19.64 -14.49
C VAL A 359 8.36 20.35 -13.54
N VAL A 360 7.07 20.08 -13.68
CA VAL A 360 6.03 20.47 -12.73
C VAL A 360 5.58 19.22 -11.98
N ILE A 361 5.76 19.19 -10.65
CA ILE A 361 5.33 18.08 -9.79
C ILE A 361 4.01 18.45 -9.12
N GLY A 362 2.97 17.66 -9.38
CA GLY A 362 1.60 17.86 -8.91
C GLY A 362 0.77 18.65 -9.92
N ALA A 363 -0.46 18.20 -10.14
CA ALA A 363 -1.43 18.81 -11.06
C ALA A 363 -2.78 19.07 -10.37
N GLY A 364 -2.72 19.51 -9.11
CA GLY A 364 -3.80 20.29 -8.51
C GLY A 364 -3.79 21.74 -9.00
N GLN A 365 -4.61 22.61 -8.39
CA GLN A 365 -4.76 24.00 -8.83
C GLN A 365 -3.45 24.77 -9.04
N ALA A 366 -2.45 24.52 -8.20
CA ALA A 366 -1.16 25.20 -8.24
C ALA A 366 -0.28 24.73 -9.40
N GLY A 367 -0.23 23.42 -9.64
CA GLY A 367 0.48 22.84 -10.77
C GLY A 367 -0.13 23.26 -12.10
N LEU A 368 -1.46 23.19 -12.20
CA LEU A 368 -2.19 23.60 -13.41
C LEU A 368 -2.05 25.09 -13.71
N ALA A 369 -2.05 25.96 -12.69
CA ALA A 369 -1.76 27.38 -12.87
C ALA A 369 -0.31 27.60 -13.36
N GLY A 370 0.68 26.90 -12.79
CA GLY A 370 2.07 26.96 -13.26
C GLY A 370 2.23 26.49 -14.70
N ALA A 371 1.65 25.34 -15.04
CA ALA A 371 1.66 24.75 -16.38
C ALA A 371 0.97 25.66 -17.42
N TYR A 372 -0.15 26.28 -17.06
CA TYR A 372 -0.81 27.28 -17.90
C TYR A 372 0.11 28.46 -18.24
N HIS A 373 0.81 29.01 -17.25
CA HIS A 373 1.73 30.13 -17.50
C HIS A 373 2.97 29.70 -18.30
N LEU A 374 3.48 28.48 -18.11
CA LEU A 374 4.53 27.90 -18.98
C LEU A 374 4.04 27.86 -20.43
N ARG A 375 2.87 27.24 -20.67
CA ARG A 375 2.25 27.14 -22.00
C ARG A 375 2.05 28.52 -22.63
N ARG A 376 1.46 29.46 -21.89
CA ARG A 376 1.17 30.83 -22.34
C ARG A 376 2.43 31.62 -22.69
N THR A 377 3.58 31.26 -22.13
CA THR A 377 4.86 31.93 -22.41
C THR A 377 5.71 31.22 -23.48
N GLY A 378 5.14 30.22 -24.16
CA GLY A 378 5.74 29.58 -25.33
C GLY A 378 6.45 28.25 -25.05
N PHE A 379 6.41 27.73 -23.82
CA PHE A 379 6.88 26.37 -23.55
C PHE A 379 5.88 25.36 -24.11
N GLU A 380 6.39 24.36 -24.82
CA GLU A 380 5.59 23.26 -25.35
C GLU A 380 5.58 22.07 -24.37
N PRO A 381 4.41 21.52 -24.02
CA PRO A 381 4.28 20.29 -23.24
C PRO A 381 5.02 19.12 -23.91
N GLU A 382 5.61 18.26 -23.09
CA GLU A 382 6.42 17.08 -23.47
C GLU A 382 7.72 17.35 -24.23
N ARG A 383 7.91 18.56 -24.77
CA ARG A 383 9.17 19.01 -25.37
C ARG A 383 9.99 19.86 -24.39
N ASP A 384 9.39 20.93 -23.88
CA ASP A 384 10.05 21.92 -23.04
C ASP A 384 9.67 21.76 -21.56
N PHE A 385 8.44 21.30 -21.27
CA PHE A 385 8.03 20.99 -19.90
C PHE A 385 7.13 19.76 -19.78
N VAL A 386 7.14 19.12 -18.61
CA VAL A 386 6.24 18.00 -18.29
C VAL A 386 5.55 18.25 -16.95
N VAL A 387 4.27 17.89 -16.88
CA VAL A 387 3.50 17.88 -15.63
C VAL A 387 3.32 16.45 -15.17
N LEU A 388 3.75 16.16 -13.95
CA LEU A 388 3.74 14.81 -13.35
C LEU A 388 2.84 14.82 -12.12
N ASP A 389 1.81 13.98 -12.10
CA ASP A 389 0.86 13.93 -10.99
C ASP A 389 0.53 12.50 -10.59
N HIS A 390 0.55 12.22 -9.29
CA HIS A 390 0.35 10.87 -8.77
C HIS A 390 -1.14 10.50 -8.63
N SER A 391 -2.05 11.48 -8.70
CA SER A 391 -3.48 11.26 -8.56
C SER A 391 -4.01 10.33 -9.66
N PRO A 392 -5.07 9.54 -9.39
CA PRO A 392 -5.66 8.65 -10.39
C PRO A 392 -6.35 9.42 -11.52
N GLY A 393 -6.83 10.64 -11.27
CA GLY A 393 -7.42 11.52 -12.28
C GLY A 393 -7.26 13.01 -11.94
N PRO A 394 -7.82 13.89 -12.78
CA PRO A 394 -7.86 15.34 -12.55
C PRO A 394 -8.62 15.70 -11.27
N GLY A 395 -8.31 16.87 -10.71
CA GLY A 395 -8.94 17.40 -9.49
C GLY A 395 -7.96 17.65 -8.33
N GLY A 396 -6.75 17.09 -8.39
CA GLY A 396 -5.76 17.18 -7.31
C GLY A 396 -6.37 16.75 -5.98
N ALA A 397 -6.12 17.49 -4.89
CA ALA A 397 -6.69 17.16 -3.58
C ALA A 397 -8.24 17.22 -3.51
N TRP A 398 -8.92 17.89 -4.45
CA TRP A 398 -10.39 18.04 -4.40
C TRP A 398 -11.13 16.73 -4.64
N GLN A 399 -10.56 15.85 -5.46
CA GLN A 399 -11.17 14.55 -5.78
C GLN A 399 -11.27 13.61 -4.56
N PHE A 400 -10.55 13.93 -3.47
CA PHE A 400 -10.54 13.16 -2.23
C PHE A 400 -11.33 13.85 -1.10
N ARG A 401 -12.00 14.97 -1.39
CA ARG A 401 -12.86 15.61 -0.39
C ARG A 401 -14.03 14.72 -0.05
N TRP A 402 -14.49 14.85 1.18
CA TRP A 402 -15.52 14.00 1.73
C TRP A 402 -16.85 14.12 0.97
N PRO A 403 -17.69 13.06 0.96
CA PRO A 403 -18.87 12.99 0.10
C PRO A 403 -19.90 14.11 0.34
N SER A 404 -20.05 14.55 1.58
CA SER A 404 -21.01 15.60 1.97
C SER A 404 -20.56 17.03 1.62
N LEU A 405 -19.33 17.24 1.12
CA LEU A 405 -18.89 18.55 0.64
C LEU A 405 -19.50 18.83 -0.72
N THR A 406 -20.55 19.65 -0.77
CA THR A 406 -21.12 20.13 -2.04
C THR A 406 -20.38 21.38 -2.55
N TYR A 407 -20.44 21.64 -3.85
CA TYR A 407 -19.78 22.78 -4.49
C TYR A 407 -20.18 24.12 -3.84
N GLY A 408 -21.47 24.31 -3.54
CA GLY A 408 -21.97 25.53 -2.89
C GLY A 408 -21.43 25.75 -1.46
N LYS A 409 -20.91 24.70 -0.82
CA LYS A 409 -20.29 24.75 0.51
C LYS A 409 -18.76 24.81 0.45
N VAL A 410 -18.16 24.85 -0.74
CA VAL A 410 -16.71 24.93 -0.90
C VAL A 410 -16.21 26.32 -0.50
N HIS A 411 -15.35 26.38 0.51
CA HIS A 411 -14.59 27.57 0.82
C HIS A 411 -13.26 27.60 0.06
N GLY A 412 -12.99 28.68 -0.67
CA GLY A 412 -11.66 28.98 -1.21
C GLY A 412 -11.32 28.36 -2.58
N MET A 413 -12.32 27.87 -3.32
CA MET A 413 -12.17 27.56 -4.75
C MET A 413 -12.51 28.83 -5.56
N HIS A 414 -11.61 29.19 -6.48
CA HIS A 414 -11.82 30.21 -7.51
C HIS A 414 -11.32 29.67 -8.84
N ALA A 415 -11.81 30.24 -9.94
CA ALA A 415 -11.38 29.89 -11.29
C ALA A 415 -9.84 29.91 -11.47
N LEU A 416 -9.34 28.91 -12.19
CA LEU A 416 -7.97 28.85 -12.69
C LEU A 416 -7.76 29.87 -13.82
N PRO A 417 -6.51 30.35 -14.02
CA PRO A 417 -6.25 31.40 -14.99
C PRO A 417 -6.68 31.02 -16.41
N GLY A 418 -7.44 31.89 -17.06
CA GLY A 418 -7.83 31.73 -18.46
C GLY A 418 -9.10 30.90 -18.69
N MET A 419 -9.72 30.33 -17.65
CA MET A 419 -10.98 29.60 -17.80
C MET A 419 -11.88 29.80 -16.58
N GLU A 420 -13.04 30.43 -16.78
CA GLU A 420 -14.03 30.61 -15.72
C GLU A 420 -14.67 29.29 -15.30
N LEU A 421 -15.01 29.15 -14.01
CA LEU A 421 -15.85 28.06 -13.52
C LEU A 421 -17.30 28.55 -13.46
N THR A 422 -18.08 28.24 -14.50
CA THR A 422 -19.48 28.71 -14.64
C THR A 422 -20.46 27.54 -14.73
N GLY A 423 -21.71 27.77 -14.32
CA GLY A 423 -22.81 26.82 -14.53
C GLY A 423 -22.81 25.57 -13.67
N ALA A 424 -21.92 25.45 -12.67
CA ALA A 424 -21.90 24.31 -11.78
C ALA A 424 -23.06 24.35 -10.76
N ASP A 425 -23.80 23.25 -10.67
CA ASP A 425 -24.85 23.08 -9.67
C ASP A 425 -24.25 23.10 -8.24
N PRO A 426 -24.66 24.04 -7.36
CA PRO A 426 -24.14 24.15 -6.01
C PRO A 426 -24.46 22.94 -5.11
N ALA A 427 -25.44 22.11 -5.47
CA ALA A 427 -25.82 20.92 -4.72
C ALA A 427 -24.94 19.70 -5.03
N ARG A 428 -24.24 19.68 -6.16
CA ARG A 428 -23.39 18.55 -6.56
C ARG A 428 -22.16 18.39 -5.66
N PRO A 429 -21.63 17.17 -5.48
CA PRO A 429 -20.38 16.94 -4.76
C PRO A 429 -19.23 17.75 -5.35
N SER A 430 -18.49 18.46 -4.49
CA SER A 430 -17.38 19.31 -4.92
C SER A 430 -16.27 18.52 -5.61
N ALA A 431 -16.08 17.27 -5.19
CA ALA A 431 -15.06 16.38 -5.75
C ALA A 431 -15.30 16.13 -7.24
N GLU A 432 -16.56 15.94 -7.65
CA GLU A 432 -16.95 15.76 -9.05
C GLU A 432 -16.81 17.06 -9.84
N VAL A 433 -17.45 18.13 -9.36
CA VAL A 433 -17.48 19.43 -10.07
C VAL A 433 -16.07 19.95 -10.32
N ILE A 434 -15.19 19.87 -9.33
CA ILE A 434 -13.82 20.40 -9.45
C ILE A 434 -12.94 19.46 -10.28
N ALA A 435 -13.14 18.13 -10.20
CA ALA A 435 -12.44 17.18 -11.06
C ALA A 435 -12.79 17.39 -12.55
N GLU A 436 -14.07 17.52 -12.86
CA GLU A 436 -14.58 17.83 -14.22
C GLU A 436 -14.00 19.15 -14.74
N TYR A 437 -13.96 20.18 -13.89
CA TYR A 437 -13.37 21.46 -14.23
C TYR A 437 -11.87 21.36 -14.52
N PHE A 438 -11.09 20.64 -13.71
CA PHE A 438 -9.65 20.46 -13.95
C PHE A 438 -9.37 19.62 -15.19
N ASP A 439 -10.16 18.57 -15.42
CA ASP A 439 -10.07 17.76 -16.64
C ASP A 439 -10.33 18.60 -17.90
N THR A 440 -11.38 19.42 -17.87
CA THR A 440 -11.69 20.36 -18.96
C THR A 440 -10.57 21.38 -19.14
N TYR A 441 -10.00 21.89 -18.05
CA TYR A 441 -8.91 22.86 -18.07
C TYR A 441 -7.66 22.28 -18.73
N GLU A 442 -7.28 21.05 -18.35
CA GLU A 442 -6.13 20.36 -18.91
C GLU A 442 -6.25 20.13 -20.41
N ARG A 443 -7.45 19.74 -20.88
CA ARG A 443 -7.75 19.55 -22.31
C ARG A 443 -7.76 20.88 -23.06
N THR A 444 -8.39 21.91 -22.49
CA THR A 444 -8.52 23.24 -23.11
C THR A 444 -7.15 23.90 -23.37
N PHE A 445 -6.19 23.70 -22.48
CA PHE A 445 -4.85 24.28 -22.60
C PHE A 445 -3.76 23.29 -23.06
N ASP A 446 -4.16 22.08 -23.48
CA ASP A 446 -3.27 20.98 -23.92
C ASP A 446 -2.11 20.75 -22.93
N LEU A 447 -2.39 20.65 -21.64
CA LEU A 447 -1.34 20.57 -20.61
C LEU A 447 -0.68 19.18 -20.49
N ARG A 448 -1.25 18.16 -21.13
CA ARG A 448 -0.75 16.77 -21.24
C ARG A 448 -0.17 16.24 -19.92
N VAL A 449 -0.95 16.33 -18.86
CA VAL A 449 -0.52 15.87 -17.55
C VAL A 449 -0.32 14.35 -17.56
N ARG A 450 0.87 13.90 -17.13
CA ARG A 450 1.15 12.47 -17.02
C ARG A 450 0.65 11.95 -15.68
N ARG A 451 -0.32 11.04 -15.75
CA ARG A 451 -0.89 10.33 -14.61
C ARG A 451 -0.97 8.82 -14.86
N PRO A 452 -0.92 8.00 -13.81
CA PRO A 452 -0.41 8.33 -12.46
C PRO A 452 1.13 8.26 -12.45
N VAL A 453 1.81 9.35 -12.04
CA VAL A 453 3.28 9.41 -11.90
C VAL A 453 3.68 9.84 -10.49
N ASP A 454 4.25 8.90 -9.74
CA ASP A 454 4.82 9.15 -8.41
C ASP A 454 6.22 9.72 -8.55
N VAL A 455 6.44 10.96 -8.10
CA VAL A 455 7.80 11.49 -7.94
C VAL A 455 8.36 11.04 -6.60
N ARG A 456 9.42 10.22 -6.64
CA ARG A 456 10.01 9.56 -5.47
C ARG A 456 11.10 10.41 -4.84
N ALA A 457 11.92 11.03 -5.67
CA ALA A 457 13.05 11.84 -5.23
C ALA A 457 13.42 12.88 -6.29
N VAL A 458 13.91 14.03 -5.84
CA VAL A 458 14.64 15.00 -6.64
C VAL A 458 16.06 15.10 -6.06
N ARG A 459 17.06 14.95 -6.93
CA ARG A 459 18.48 14.96 -6.56
C ARG A 459 19.26 15.93 -7.43
N GLU A 460 20.48 16.22 -7.01
CA GLU A 460 21.47 16.81 -7.90
C GLU A 460 21.77 15.83 -9.05
N GLY A 461 21.70 16.31 -10.28
CA GLY A 461 22.08 15.61 -11.49
C GLY A 461 23.46 16.05 -12.01
N THR A 462 23.75 15.74 -13.27
CA THR A 462 24.94 16.25 -13.96
C THR A 462 24.66 17.59 -14.62
N ASP A 463 25.71 18.33 -14.99
CA ASP A 463 25.63 19.54 -15.82
C ASP A 463 24.73 20.65 -15.23
N GLY A 464 24.66 20.72 -13.90
CA GLY A 464 23.84 21.69 -13.17
C GLY A 464 22.33 21.45 -13.26
N ARG A 465 21.89 20.28 -13.74
CA ARG A 465 20.48 19.88 -13.80
C ARG A 465 20.05 19.11 -12.55
N LEU A 466 18.77 19.15 -12.23
CA LEU A 466 18.13 18.32 -11.23
C LEU A 466 17.71 16.98 -11.86
N LEU A 467 17.86 15.90 -11.11
CA LEU A 467 17.38 14.57 -11.47
C LEU A 467 16.09 14.25 -10.72
N VAL A 468 14.97 14.13 -11.46
CA VAL A 468 13.65 13.79 -10.93
C VAL A 468 13.38 12.30 -11.15
N GLU A 469 13.44 11.51 -10.08
CA GLU A 469 13.21 10.07 -10.07
C GLU A 469 11.72 9.77 -9.85
N THR A 470 11.12 8.96 -10.73
CA THR A 470 9.68 8.71 -10.68
C THR A 470 9.30 7.25 -10.90
N SER A 471 8.00 6.94 -10.84
CA SER A 471 7.44 5.66 -11.29
C SER A 471 7.47 5.45 -12.81
N ALA A 472 7.56 6.50 -13.61
CA ALA A 472 7.45 6.47 -15.08
C ALA A 472 8.75 6.85 -15.81
N GLY A 473 9.90 6.72 -15.14
CA GLY A 473 11.21 7.05 -15.69
C GLY A 473 11.95 8.10 -14.87
N VAL A 474 13.02 8.63 -15.45
CA VAL A 474 13.85 9.67 -14.82
C VAL A 474 13.89 10.88 -15.74
N TRP A 475 13.67 12.06 -15.18
CA TRP A 475 13.78 13.33 -15.90
C TRP A 475 15.01 14.11 -15.42
N SER A 476 15.78 14.66 -16.36
CA SER A 476 16.83 15.63 -16.07
C SER A 476 16.32 17.02 -16.46
N THR A 477 16.22 17.91 -15.47
CA THR A 477 15.56 19.21 -15.62
C THR A 477 16.40 20.38 -15.15
N ARG A 478 16.27 21.54 -15.80
CA ARG A 478 16.98 22.77 -15.37
C ARG A 478 16.22 23.54 -14.31
N ALA A 479 14.90 23.41 -14.29
CA ALA A 479 14.03 24.01 -13.27
C ALA A 479 12.92 23.07 -12.82
N LEU A 480 12.38 23.33 -11.63
CA LEU A 480 11.35 22.53 -10.99
C LEU A 480 10.27 23.44 -10.39
N ILE A 481 9.01 23.23 -10.76
CA ILE A 481 7.86 23.75 -10.02
C ILE A 481 7.31 22.60 -9.17
N ASN A 482 7.49 22.68 -7.86
CA ASN A 482 6.91 21.76 -6.91
C ASN A 482 5.55 22.30 -6.42
N ALA A 483 4.48 21.57 -6.71
CA ALA A 483 3.09 21.95 -6.48
C ALA A 483 2.22 20.79 -5.96
N THR A 484 2.78 19.93 -5.11
CA THR A 484 2.12 18.72 -4.57
C THR A 484 1.16 18.99 -3.40
N GLY A 485 1.02 20.24 -2.95
CA GLY A 485 0.07 20.59 -1.90
C GLY A 485 0.33 19.89 -0.56
N THR A 486 -0.74 19.61 0.19
CA THR A 486 -0.66 19.13 1.58
C THR A 486 -1.45 17.86 1.85
N TRP A 487 -2.40 17.49 0.99
CA TRP A 487 -3.42 16.47 1.28
C TRP A 487 -2.86 15.10 1.66
N ASP A 488 -1.77 14.65 1.02
CA ASP A 488 -1.18 13.34 1.31
C ASP A 488 -0.40 13.28 2.63
N ARG A 489 -0.38 14.38 3.39
CA ARG A 489 0.32 14.49 4.67
C ARG A 489 -0.60 14.93 5.79
N PRO A 490 -1.63 14.14 6.15
CA PRO A 490 -2.46 14.42 7.30
C PRO A 490 -1.59 14.52 8.56
N PHE A 491 -1.84 15.54 9.38
CA PHE A 491 -1.06 15.75 10.60
C PHE A 491 -1.73 15.02 11.76
N TRP A 492 -1.15 13.87 12.11
CA TRP A 492 -1.52 13.09 13.29
C TRP A 492 -0.66 13.50 14.49
N PRO A 493 -1.19 14.27 15.46
CA PRO A 493 -0.44 14.53 16.69
C PRO A 493 -0.38 13.25 17.53
N ARG A 494 0.75 13.05 18.21
CA ARG A 494 0.89 11.97 19.20
C ARG A 494 0.42 12.47 20.56
N TYR A 495 -0.50 11.73 21.19
CA TYR A 495 -0.97 12.00 22.55
C TYR A 495 -0.79 10.79 23.46
N PRO A 496 -0.53 10.96 24.76
CA PRO A 496 -0.43 9.85 25.71
C PRO A 496 -1.70 8.99 25.73
N GLY A 497 -1.54 7.67 25.77
CA GLY A 497 -2.64 6.68 25.86
C GLY A 497 -3.41 6.42 24.56
N GLN A 498 -3.02 7.07 23.46
CA GLN A 498 -3.68 6.93 22.16
C GLN A 498 -3.69 5.49 21.61
N GLU A 499 -2.70 4.67 21.95
CA GLU A 499 -2.60 3.25 21.58
C GLU A 499 -3.55 2.33 22.36
N THR A 500 -4.10 2.81 23.48
CA THR A 500 -5.02 2.04 24.32
C THR A 500 -6.49 2.31 24.02
N PHE A 501 -6.78 3.35 23.24
CA PHE A 501 -8.14 3.72 22.87
C PHE A 501 -8.80 2.61 22.07
N ARG A 502 -9.95 2.13 22.55
CA ARG A 502 -10.72 1.04 21.95
C ARG A 502 -11.65 1.52 20.84
N GLY A 503 -11.98 2.81 20.86
CA GLY A 503 -12.80 3.46 19.83
C GLY A 503 -12.03 3.75 18.54
N ARG A 504 -12.72 4.35 17.57
CA ARG A 504 -12.17 4.64 16.24
C ARG A 504 -11.45 5.99 16.24
N GLN A 505 -10.25 6.06 15.64
CA GLN A 505 -9.58 7.34 15.38
C GLN A 505 -9.56 7.61 13.88
N LEU A 506 -10.03 8.78 13.47
CA LEU A 506 -10.09 9.19 12.07
C LEU A 506 -9.42 10.54 11.89
N HIS A 507 -8.75 10.77 10.76
CA HIS A 507 -8.41 12.12 10.31
C HIS A 507 -9.49 12.62 9.35
N THR A 508 -9.62 13.93 9.17
CA THR A 508 -10.57 14.52 8.20
C THR A 508 -10.33 14.09 6.75
N ALA A 509 -9.17 13.50 6.45
CA ALA A 509 -8.87 12.90 5.15
C ALA A 509 -9.64 11.60 4.90
N GLN A 510 -10.19 11.01 5.95
CA GLN A 510 -10.91 9.73 5.98
C GLN A 510 -12.34 9.93 6.47
N TYR A 511 -12.85 11.16 6.47
CA TYR A 511 -14.19 11.47 6.96
C TYR A 511 -15.23 10.88 5.99
N PRO A 512 -16.05 9.91 6.44
CA PRO A 512 -16.92 9.14 5.55
C PRO A 512 -18.26 9.83 5.23
N GLY A 513 -18.64 10.83 6.02
CA GLY A 513 -19.99 11.41 6.03
C GLY A 513 -20.57 11.41 7.45
N PRO A 514 -21.57 12.24 7.74
CA PRO A 514 -22.09 12.43 9.09
C PRO A 514 -22.93 11.26 9.60
N GLU A 515 -23.56 10.48 8.70
CA GLU A 515 -24.44 9.37 9.02
C GLU A 515 -23.69 8.23 9.75
N GLU A 516 -22.42 8.03 9.44
CA GLU A 516 -21.52 7.06 10.08
C GLU A 516 -21.20 7.36 11.55
N PHE A 517 -21.63 8.53 12.03
CA PHE A 517 -21.50 8.93 13.43
C PHE A 517 -22.82 8.83 14.20
N ALA A 518 -23.89 8.32 13.57
CA ALA A 518 -25.20 8.20 14.17
C ALA A 518 -25.15 7.44 15.49
N GLY A 519 -25.65 8.04 16.57
CA GLY A 519 -25.69 7.44 17.90
C GLY A 519 -24.33 7.29 18.61
N LEU A 520 -23.23 7.76 18.02
CA LEU A 520 -21.90 7.69 18.64
C LEU A 520 -21.55 8.94 19.44
N ARG A 521 -20.63 8.82 20.40
CA ARG A 521 -20.01 9.94 21.12
C ARG A 521 -18.72 10.33 20.42
N VAL A 522 -18.66 11.55 19.90
CA VAL A 522 -17.60 12.00 18.99
C VAL A 522 -16.81 13.16 19.59
N VAL A 523 -15.50 12.99 19.73
CA VAL A 523 -14.58 14.07 20.05
C VAL A 523 -13.97 14.62 18.77
N VAL A 524 -14.25 15.88 18.43
CA VAL A 524 -13.65 16.56 17.27
C VAL A 524 -12.49 17.43 17.75
N VAL A 525 -11.27 17.10 17.29
CA VAL A 525 -10.04 17.79 17.67
C VAL A 525 -9.57 18.72 16.55
N GLY A 526 -9.65 20.03 16.77
CA GLY A 526 -9.16 21.04 15.82
C GLY A 526 -10.12 22.21 15.66
N GLY A 527 -9.57 23.43 15.66
CA GLY A 527 -10.34 24.68 15.57
C GLY A 527 -10.32 25.33 14.19
N GLY A 528 -9.95 24.59 13.14
CA GLY A 528 -9.93 25.08 11.76
C GLY A 528 -11.31 25.00 11.09
N ALA A 529 -11.43 25.57 9.88
CA ALA A 529 -12.67 25.52 9.10
C ALA A 529 -13.23 24.09 8.98
N SER A 530 -12.38 23.10 8.66
CA SER A 530 -12.79 21.69 8.63
C SER A 530 -13.28 21.17 9.98
N GLY A 531 -12.65 21.55 11.09
CA GLY A 531 -13.06 21.12 12.42
C GLY A 531 -14.46 21.62 12.78
N THR A 532 -14.71 22.91 12.54
CA THR A 532 -16.03 23.52 12.76
C THR A 532 -17.08 22.95 11.81
N GLN A 533 -16.76 22.79 10.52
CA GLN A 533 -17.68 22.22 9.53
C GLN A 533 -18.09 20.79 9.89
N HIS A 534 -17.13 19.89 10.11
CA HIS A 534 -17.45 18.50 10.47
C HIS A 534 -18.22 18.42 11.78
N LEU A 535 -17.87 19.23 12.77
CA LEU A 535 -18.57 19.23 14.04
C LEU A 535 -20.06 19.62 13.89
N LEU A 536 -20.36 20.67 13.12
CA LEU A 536 -21.72 21.08 12.82
C LEU A 536 -22.49 20.04 11.99
N GLU A 537 -21.79 19.29 11.15
CA GLU A 537 -22.36 18.25 10.29
C GLU A 537 -22.66 16.95 11.05
N ILE A 538 -21.80 16.60 12.02
CA ILE A 538 -21.92 15.38 12.84
C ILE A 538 -22.96 15.57 13.95
N ALA A 539 -23.05 16.76 14.54
CA ALA A 539 -23.89 17.02 15.72
C ALA A 539 -25.36 16.59 15.60
N PRO A 540 -26.04 16.73 14.45
CA PRO A 540 -27.42 16.26 14.29
C PRO A 540 -27.58 14.72 14.33
N PHE A 541 -26.51 13.95 14.11
CA PHE A 541 -26.55 12.49 14.01
C PHE A 541 -25.98 11.82 15.27
N ALA A 542 -24.90 12.37 15.81
CA ALA A 542 -24.19 11.81 16.95
C ALA A 542 -25.04 11.85 18.25
N ALA A 543 -24.82 10.87 19.13
CA ALA A 543 -25.42 10.90 20.47
C ALA A 543 -24.86 12.06 21.32
N ALA A 544 -23.59 12.40 21.11
CA ALA A 544 -22.96 13.58 21.69
C ALA A 544 -21.73 14.00 20.89
N THR A 545 -21.45 15.29 20.85
CA THR A 545 -20.20 15.84 20.30
C THR A 545 -19.44 16.64 21.34
N THR A 546 -18.11 16.53 21.35
CA THR A 546 -17.23 17.37 22.16
C THR A 546 -16.19 18.04 21.27
N TRP A 547 -16.13 19.37 21.31
CA TRP A 547 -15.13 20.14 20.57
C TRP A 547 -13.89 20.42 21.39
N VAL A 548 -12.73 20.05 20.86
CA VAL A 548 -11.45 20.20 21.56
C VAL A 548 -10.48 21.02 20.70
N THR A 549 -9.94 22.10 21.26
CA THR A 549 -8.95 22.93 20.57
C THR A 549 -7.81 23.39 21.48
N ARG A 550 -6.58 23.44 20.93
CA ARG A 550 -5.39 23.90 21.67
C ARG A 550 -5.47 25.37 22.10
N ARG A 551 -6.08 26.22 21.28
CA ARG A 551 -6.27 27.65 21.55
C ARG A 551 -7.71 28.01 21.21
N PRO A 552 -8.32 28.99 21.91
CA PRO A 552 -9.62 29.52 21.52
C PRO A 552 -9.65 29.89 20.03
N PRO A 553 -10.65 29.41 19.26
CA PRO A 553 -10.88 29.88 17.90
C PRO A 553 -11.14 31.38 17.88
N VAL A 554 -10.65 32.05 16.84
CA VAL A 554 -10.91 33.48 16.61
C VAL A 554 -11.97 33.57 15.53
N PHE A 555 -13.15 34.07 15.88
CA PHE A 555 -14.22 34.34 14.94
C PHE A 555 -14.09 35.75 14.39
N ARG A 556 -14.46 35.91 13.12
CA ARG A 556 -14.41 37.19 12.40
C ARG A 556 -15.80 37.51 11.85
N GLU A 557 -16.26 38.71 12.13
CA GLU A 557 -17.49 39.28 11.56
C GLU A 557 -17.20 40.03 10.25
N GLY A 558 -18.20 40.12 9.38
CA GLY A 558 -18.12 40.90 8.14
C GLY A 558 -17.38 40.23 6.96
N PRO A 559 -17.37 40.88 5.79
CA PRO A 559 -16.75 40.36 4.56
C PRO A 559 -15.22 40.28 4.69
N PHE A 560 -14.59 39.33 3.99
CA PHE A 560 -13.13 39.24 3.92
C PHE A 560 -12.66 39.99 2.67
N ASP A 561 -12.31 41.26 2.84
CA ASP A 561 -11.92 42.14 1.73
C ASP A 561 -10.46 41.90 1.26
N GLU A 562 -10.08 42.59 0.18
CA GLU A 562 -8.76 42.45 -0.41
C GLU A 562 -7.62 42.92 0.54
N GLU A 563 -7.88 43.90 1.40
CA GLU A 563 -6.87 44.43 2.31
C GLU A 563 -6.56 43.43 3.41
N ALA A 564 -7.58 42.84 4.03
CA ALA A 564 -7.46 41.73 4.96
C ALA A 564 -6.77 40.52 4.29
N GLY A 565 -7.07 40.25 3.02
CA GLY A 565 -6.39 39.25 2.20
C GLY A 565 -4.88 39.52 2.06
N ARG A 566 -4.49 40.76 1.72
CA ARG A 566 -3.08 41.17 1.61
C ARG A 566 -2.34 41.06 2.94
N ALA A 567 -2.96 41.51 4.04
CA ALA A 567 -2.38 41.42 5.37
C ALA A 567 -2.16 39.96 5.81
N ALA A 568 -3.14 39.09 5.56
CA ALA A 568 -3.01 37.66 5.85
C ALA A 568 -1.87 37.01 5.04
N VAL A 569 -1.73 37.34 3.76
CA VAL A 569 -0.62 36.86 2.92
C VAL A 569 0.72 37.32 3.47
N ALA A 570 0.87 38.60 3.83
CA ALA A 570 2.11 39.16 4.37
C ALA A 570 2.56 38.46 5.65
N LEU A 571 1.63 38.14 6.56
CA LEU A 571 1.92 37.40 7.79
C LEU A 571 2.45 35.98 7.53
N VAL A 572 1.94 35.32 6.49
CA VAL A 572 2.41 33.98 6.10
C VAL A 572 3.76 34.07 5.38
N GLU A 573 3.95 35.06 4.50
CA GLU A 573 5.22 35.29 3.79
C GLU A 573 6.39 35.54 4.76
N GLU A 574 6.20 36.42 5.75
CA GLU A 574 7.22 36.70 6.76
C GLU A 574 7.67 35.44 7.51
N ARG A 575 6.72 34.56 7.83
CA ARG A 575 7.02 33.31 8.52
C ARG A 575 7.87 32.35 7.67
N VAL A 576 7.56 32.25 6.38
CA VAL A 576 8.31 31.39 5.45
C VAL A 576 9.69 31.99 5.13
N ARG A 577 9.81 33.32 5.04
CA ARG A 577 11.10 34.02 4.90
C ARG A 577 12.06 33.70 6.05
N ARG A 578 11.51 33.47 7.25
CA ARG A 578 12.26 33.04 8.45
C ARG A 578 12.53 31.53 8.51
N GLY A 579 12.20 30.76 7.47
CA GLY A 579 12.40 29.31 7.44
C GLY A 579 11.43 28.52 8.35
N LEU A 580 10.36 29.15 8.82
CA LEU A 580 9.36 28.51 9.67
C LEU A 580 8.20 27.94 8.84
N PRO A 581 7.60 26.80 9.25
CA PRO A 581 6.42 26.27 8.58
C PRO A 581 5.24 27.26 8.61
N PRO A 582 4.45 27.36 7.53
CA PRO A 582 3.24 28.17 7.52
C PRO A 582 2.24 27.66 8.56
N LYS A 583 1.47 28.58 9.16
CA LYS A 583 0.37 28.22 10.06
C LYS A 583 -0.92 27.97 9.25
N SER A 584 -1.95 27.46 9.91
CA SER A 584 -3.29 27.32 9.31
C SER A 584 -3.82 28.66 8.80
N VAL A 585 -4.52 28.66 7.66
CA VAL A 585 -5.11 29.88 7.06
C VAL A 585 -6.01 30.62 8.05
N VAL A 586 -6.82 29.89 8.83
CA VAL A 586 -7.70 30.51 9.83
C VAL A 586 -6.95 31.15 11.00
N SER A 587 -5.67 30.80 11.19
CA SER A 587 -4.86 31.45 12.23
C SER A 587 -4.40 32.86 11.85
N VAL A 588 -4.54 33.24 10.58
CA VAL A 588 -4.27 34.59 10.07
C VAL A 588 -5.53 35.29 9.55
N THR A 589 -6.57 34.54 9.16
CA THR A 589 -7.83 35.08 8.62
C THR A 589 -9.01 35.07 9.60
N GLY A 590 -8.94 34.27 10.67
CA GLY A 590 -10.10 33.98 11.53
C GLY A 590 -11.11 33.01 10.89
N LEU A 591 -12.04 32.49 11.67
CA LEU A 591 -13.20 31.73 11.20
C LEU A 591 -14.35 32.69 10.87
N PRO A 592 -14.99 32.60 9.69
CA PRO A 592 -16.14 33.44 9.38
C PRO A 592 -17.32 33.10 10.30
N LEU A 593 -17.91 34.13 10.92
CA LEU A 593 -19.10 33.97 11.75
C LEU A 593 -20.38 34.08 10.90
N ASN A 594 -20.71 32.97 10.22
CA ASN A 594 -21.95 32.83 9.45
C ASN A 594 -23.11 32.29 10.33
N ASP A 595 -24.32 32.24 9.78
CA ASP A 595 -25.52 31.84 10.51
C ASP A 595 -25.42 30.42 11.08
N ALA A 596 -24.82 29.48 10.35
CA ALA A 596 -24.63 28.11 10.82
C ALA A 596 -23.66 28.05 12.03
N VAL A 597 -22.60 28.85 12.03
CA VAL A 597 -21.67 28.96 13.16
C VAL A 597 -22.35 29.66 14.35
N ARG A 598 -23.14 30.72 14.12
CA ARG A 598 -23.92 31.38 15.19
C ARG A 598 -24.91 30.42 15.83
N GLN A 599 -25.62 29.65 15.02
CA GLN A 599 -26.56 28.63 15.48
C GLN A 599 -25.83 27.54 16.29
N GLY A 600 -24.72 27.01 15.77
CA GLY A 600 -23.93 26.02 16.50
C GLY A 600 -23.33 26.52 17.82
N ILE A 601 -23.05 27.82 17.95
CA ILE A 601 -22.69 28.43 19.24
C ILE A 601 -23.90 28.48 20.17
N ALA A 602 -25.06 28.91 19.68
CA ALA A 602 -26.30 29.00 20.47
C ALA A 602 -26.76 27.62 20.97
N ASP A 603 -26.60 26.58 20.15
CA ASP A 603 -26.98 25.20 20.46
C ASP A 603 -25.94 24.46 21.33
N GLY A 604 -24.83 25.12 21.67
CA GLY A 604 -23.74 24.52 22.45
C GLY A 604 -22.89 23.49 21.69
N VAL A 605 -23.17 23.23 20.41
CA VAL A 605 -22.36 22.34 19.55
C VAL A 605 -20.92 22.85 19.44
N LEU A 606 -20.76 24.17 19.34
CA LEU A 606 -19.46 24.85 19.30
C LEU A 606 -18.98 25.31 20.68
N ASP A 607 -19.39 24.62 21.76
CA ASP A 607 -18.81 24.80 23.08
C ASP A 607 -17.43 24.14 23.17
N ARG A 608 -16.41 24.97 23.38
CA ARG A 608 -15.00 24.60 23.19
C ARG A 608 -14.35 24.19 24.49
N ARG A 609 -13.89 22.94 24.55
CA ARG A 609 -12.99 22.45 25.61
C ARG A 609 -11.50 22.68 25.27
N PRO A 610 -10.65 22.91 26.30
CA PRO A 610 -9.21 22.88 26.11
C PRO A 610 -8.75 21.49 25.69
N MET A 611 -7.55 21.40 25.11
CA MET A 611 -6.94 20.13 24.78
C MET A 611 -6.89 19.22 26.01
N PHE A 612 -7.27 17.95 25.86
CA PHE A 612 -7.12 16.94 26.90
C PHE A 612 -5.64 16.59 27.11
N ASP A 613 -5.32 16.06 28.29
CA ASP A 613 -3.95 15.71 28.67
C ASP A 613 -3.58 14.29 28.23
N ARG A 614 -4.57 13.38 28.17
CA ARG A 614 -4.40 12.00 27.70
C ARG A 614 -5.66 11.42 27.07
N ILE A 615 -5.46 10.39 26.26
CA ILE A 615 -6.49 9.50 25.76
C ILE A 615 -6.56 8.30 26.71
N THR A 616 -7.77 7.89 27.09
CA THR A 616 -8.04 6.71 27.92
C THR A 616 -8.57 5.58 27.03
N PRO A 617 -8.69 4.33 27.53
CA PRO A 617 -9.24 3.25 26.73
C PRO A 617 -10.64 3.52 26.15
N ASP A 618 -11.45 4.32 26.84
CA ASP A 618 -12.86 4.56 26.49
C ASP A 618 -13.17 6.05 26.21
N GLY A 619 -12.14 6.92 26.09
CA GLY A 619 -12.36 8.36 25.89
C GLY A 619 -11.12 9.25 26.02
N VAL A 620 -11.32 10.46 26.55
CA VAL A 620 -10.28 11.47 26.81
C VAL A 620 -10.38 12.03 28.23
N ALA A 621 -9.25 12.44 28.81
CA ALA A 621 -9.19 12.92 30.18
C ALA A 621 -8.25 14.13 30.36
N TRP A 622 -8.61 14.97 31.32
CA TRP A 622 -7.81 16.08 31.82
C TRP A 622 -7.26 15.76 33.21
N ASP A 623 -6.15 16.39 33.58
CA ASP A 623 -5.51 16.21 34.88
C ASP A 623 -6.30 16.84 36.04
N ASP A 624 -7.20 17.77 35.74
CA ASP A 624 -8.16 18.32 36.70
C ASP A 624 -9.35 17.40 37.02
N GLY A 625 -9.31 16.16 36.52
CA GLY A 625 -10.32 15.13 36.80
C GLY A 625 -11.46 15.05 35.80
N ARG A 626 -11.59 16.02 34.88
CA ARG A 626 -12.61 15.93 33.81
C ARG A 626 -12.33 14.72 32.89
N ARG A 627 -13.40 14.06 32.47
CA ARG A 627 -13.37 12.96 31.51
C ARG A 627 -14.52 13.09 30.52
N VAL A 628 -14.28 12.64 29.30
CA VAL A 628 -15.28 12.54 28.24
C VAL A 628 -15.10 11.19 27.60
N ASP A 629 -16.12 10.34 27.68
CA ASP A 629 -16.13 9.10 26.94
C ASP A 629 -16.33 9.37 25.45
N ALA A 630 -15.68 8.57 24.62
CA ALA A 630 -15.73 8.74 23.17
C ALA A 630 -15.69 7.38 22.48
N ASP A 631 -16.54 7.23 21.47
CA ASP A 631 -16.50 6.08 20.58
C ASP A 631 -15.64 6.42 19.34
N VAL A 632 -15.56 7.72 18.99
CA VAL A 632 -14.75 8.21 17.89
C VAL A 632 -13.98 9.48 18.27
N ILE A 633 -12.70 9.55 17.89
CA ILE A 633 -11.91 10.79 17.89
C ILE A 633 -11.63 11.20 16.43
N LEU A 634 -12.20 12.33 16.01
CA LEU A 634 -11.97 12.92 14.69
C LEU A 634 -10.89 14.00 14.77
N TRP A 635 -9.73 13.72 14.19
CA TRP A 635 -8.58 14.61 14.09
C TRP A 635 -8.74 15.58 12.91
N ALA A 636 -9.28 16.76 13.18
CA ALA A 636 -9.30 17.92 12.29
C ALA A 636 -8.05 18.80 12.45
N THR A 637 -6.90 18.14 12.51
CA THR A 637 -5.60 18.74 12.88
C THR A 637 -4.80 19.26 11.69
N GLY A 638 -5.36 19.18 10.49
CA GLY A 638 -4.81 19.76 9.27
C GLY A 638 -3.72 18.89 8.66
N PHE A 639 -2.90 19.50 7.79
CA PHE A 639 -1.97 18.77 6.93
C PHE A 639 -0.60 19.44 6.92
N ARG A 640 0.44 18.67 6.61
CA ARG A 640 1.81 19.14 6.37
C ARG A 640 2.07 19.29 4.88
N ALA A 641 3.13 20.01 4.51
CA ALA A 641 3.56 20.11 3.11
C ALA A 641 4.07 18.75 2.60
N ALA A 642 3.59 18.30 1.43
CA ALA A 642 4.00 17.06 0.79
C ALA A 642 5.32 17.24 0.02
N VAL A 643 6.44 17.42 0.72
CA VAL A 643 7.74 17.80 0.11
C VAL A 643 8.87 16.80 0.38
N ASP A 644 8.55 15.58 0.80
CA ASP A 644 9.56 14.59 1.18
C ASP A 644 10.41 14.11 -0.01
N HIS A 645 9.88 14.13 -1.23
CA HIS A 645 10.65 13.86 -2.45
C HIS A 645 11.75 14.90 -2.69
N LEU A 646 11.68 16.08 -2.07
CA LEU A 646 12.74 17.09 -2.10
C LEU A 646 13.79 16.90 -0.99
N ALA A 647 13.60 15.96 -0.07
CA ALA A 647 14.53 15.73 1.03
C ALA A 647 15.99 15.52 0.61
N PRO A 648 16.31 14.84 -0.51
CA PRO A 648 17.70 14.67 -0.95
C PRO A 648 18.41 16.00 -1.30
N LEU A 649 17.68 17.05 -1.66
CA LEU A 649 18.22 18.39 -1.92
C LEU A 649 18.54 19.16 -0.63
N ARG A 650 18.15 18.66 0.54
CA ARG A 650 18.43 19.27 1.86
C ARG A 650 17.97 20.72 1.99
N LEU A 651 16.82 21.07 1.39
CA LEU A 651 16.27 22.43 1.39
C LEU A 651 15.64 22.89 2.73
N ARG A 652 15.49 21.99 3.71
CA ARG A 652 14.82 22.31 4.98
C ARG A 652 15.78 23.00 5.94
N GLU A 653 15.31 24.09 6.54
CA GLU A 653 15.98 24.83 7.60
C GLU A 653 15.82 24.11 8.97
N PRO A 654 16.63 24.44 9.99
CA PRO A 654 16.49 23.90 11.35
C PRO A 654 15.07 24.07 11.94
N GLY A 655 14.32 25.09 11.50
CA GLY A 655 12.92 25.31 11.87
C GLY A 655 11.91 24.36 11.22
N GLY A 656 12.34 23.47 10.33
CA GLY A 656 11.52 22.46 9.63
C GLY A 656 10.79 22.97 8.38
N GLY A 657 10.84 24.27 8.08
CA GLY A 657 10.35 24.85 6.83
C GLY A 657 11.41 24.88 5.73
N ILE A 658 10.99 25.17 4.50
CA ILE A 658 11.91 25.52 3.40
C ILE A 658 11.85 27.04 3.27
N ARG A 659 13.00 27.71 3.37
CA ARG A 659 13.09 29.17 3.18
C ARG A 659 12.88 29.51 1.70
N VAL A 660 11.94 30.41 1.43
CA VAL A 660 11.65 30.86 0.06
C VAL A 660 11.65 32.39 -0.07
N GLU A 661 12.03 32.85 -1.25
CA GLU A 661 11.88 34.23 -1.72
C GLU A 661 10.91 34.23 -2.90
N GLY A 662 9.74 34.86 -2.71
CA GLY A 662 8.62 34.68 -3.63
C GLY A 662 8.19 33.20 -3.66
N THR A 663 8.50 32.50 -4.75
CA THR A 663 8.27 31.05 -4.87
C THR A 663 9.56 30.23 -4.82
N ARG A 664 10.72 30.86 -4.96
CA ARG A 664 12.02 30.21 -5.15
C ARG A 664 12.61 29.76 -3.82
N ALA A 665 13.09 28.54 -3.72
CA ALA A 665 13.86 28.08 -2.56
C ALA A 665 15.20 28.80 -2.51
N VAL A 666 15.54 29.37 -1.34
CA VAL A 666 16.80 30.14 -1.19
C VAL A 666 18.03 29.24 -1.34
N ALA A 667 17.95 27.99 -0.85
CA ALA A 667 19.05 27.03 -0.93
C ALA A 667 19.28 26.46 -2.34
N ASP A 668 18.26 26.49 -3.22
CA ASP A 668 18.39 26.04 -4.61
C ASP A 668 17.45 26.85 -5.52
N PRO A 669 17.99 27.80 -6.31
CA PRO A 669 17.18 28.70 -7.12
C PRO A 669 16.45 28.01 -8.28
N ARG A 670 16.77 26.75 -8.58
CA ARG A 670 16.07 25.94 -9.60
C ARG A 670 14.72 25.42 -9.11
N VAL A 671 14.49 25.42 -7.79
CA VAL A 671 13.30 24.84 -7.16
C VAL A 671 12.32 25.93 -6.74
N HIS A 672 11.12 25.89 -7.30
CA HIS A 672 10.01 26.75 -6.95
C HIS A 672 8.93 25.97 -6.18
N LEU A 673 8.46 26.49 -5.06
CA LEU A 673 7.34 25.95 -4.27
C LEU A 673 6.10 26.79 -4.51
N VAL A 674 5.09 26.19 -5.14
CA VAL A 674 3.83 26.86 -5.52
C VAL A 674 2.65 26.08 -4.92
N GLY A 675 1.67 26.78 -4.36
CA GLY A 675 0.51 26.14 -3.71
C GLY A 675 0.70 25.81 -2.23
N TYR A 676 1.74 26.34 -1.59
CA TYR A 676 1.99 26.22 -0.16
C TYR A 676 1.85 27.58 0.53
N GLY A 677 1.53 27.55 1.82
CA GLY A 677 1.50 28.74 2.68
C GLY A 677 0.72 29.92 2.05
N PRO A 678 1.38 31.04 1.70
CA PRO A 678 0.70 32.24 1.20
C PRO A 678 0.08 32.06 -0.20
N SER A 679 0.42 30.97 -0.89
CA SER A 679 -0.11 30.61 -2.21
C SER A 679 -1.08 29.41 -2.18
N ALA A 680 -1.46 28.92 -1.00
CA ALA A 680 -2.33 27.75 -0.82
C ALA A 680 -3.83 28.01 -1.08
N SER A 681 -4.16 29.00 -1.91
CA SER A 681 -5.50 29.26 -2.46
C SER A 681 -5.41 29.29 -3.98
N THR A 682 -6.52 29.13 -4.71
CA THR A 682 -6.52 29.23 -6.18
C THR A 682 -6.05 30.60 -6.70
N ILE A 683 -6.49 31.69 -6.05
CA ILE A 683 -6.03 33.06 -6.36
C ILE A 683 -4.52 33.19 -6.09
N GLY A 684 -4.05 32.73 -4.93
CA GLY A 684 -2.64 32.77 -4.56
C GLY A 684 -1.76 31.92 -5.47
N ALA A 685 -2.28 30.75 -5.87
CA ALA A 685 -1.61 29.82 -6.77
C ALA A 685 -1.43 30.39 -8.17
N ASN A 686 -2.42 31.12 -8.72
CA ASN A 686 -2.29 31.79 -10.02
C ASN A 686 -1.16 32.84 -10.01
N ARG A 687 -1.16 33.73 -9.01
CA ARG A 687 -0.11 34.75 -8.85
C ARG A 687 1.27 34.12 -8.68
N ALA A 688 1.37 33.12 -7.82
CA ALA A 688 2.62 32.40 -7.55
C ALA A 688 3.12 31.62 -8.78
N GLY A 689 2.23 30.93 -9.50
CA GLY A 689 2.57 30.22 -10.74
C GLY A 689 3.13 31.17 -11.80
N ARG A 690 2.50 32.34 -11.99
CA ARG A 690 3.00 33.37 -12.92
C ARG A 690 4.38 33.88 -12.51
N ALA A 691 4.59 34.14 -11.22
CA ALA A 691 5.88 34.60 -10.71
C ALA A 691 6.97 33.53 -10.89
N ALA A 692 6.68 32.27 -10.57
CA ALA A 692 7.60 31.14 -10.77
C ALA A 692 8.04 31.02 -12.23
N VAL A 693 7.09 31.07 -13.18
CA VAL A 693 7.42 30.96 -14.62
C VAL A 693 8.28 32.12 -15.11
N ARG A 694 8.02 33.35 -14.65
CA ARG A 694 8.88 34.51 -14.96
C ARG A 694 10.31 34.30 -14.46
N ASP A 695 10.47 33.77 -13.25
CA ASP A 695 11.79 33.54 -12.65
C ASP A 695 12.52 32.38 -13.33
N ILE A 696 11.81 31.31 -13.69
CA ILE A 696 12.33 30.18 -14.47
C ILE A 696 12.82 30.64 -15.85
N ARG A 697 12.08 31.52 -16.54
CA ARG A 697 12.53 32.08 -17.82
C ARG A 697 13.86 32.82 -17.70
N ARG A 698 14.02 33.63 -16.66
CA ARG A 698 15.28 34.35 -16.39
C ARG A 698 16.43 33.38 -16.09
N LEU A 699 16.16 32.35 -15.28
CA LEU A 699 17.12 31.27 -14.99
C LEU A 699 17.56 30.54 -16.26
N LEU A 700 16.64 30.22 -17.16
CA LEU A 700 16.95 29.54 -18.43
C LEU A 700 17.69 30.44 -19.43
N ALA A 701 17.45 31.75 -19.39
CA ALA A 701 18.16 32.75 -20.20
C ALA A 701 19.56 33.12 -19.66
N GLY A 702 19.91 32.69 -18.45
CA GLY A 702 21.20 33.05 -17.81
C GLY A 702 21.25 34.49 -17.28
N GLU A 703 20.09 35.14 -17.10
CA GLU A 703 20.02 36.50 -16.56
C GLU A 703 20.26 36.52 -15.04
N PRO A 704 20.94 37.54 -14.48
CA PRO A 704 21.10 37.69 -13.04
C PRO A 704 19.75 37.78 -12.34
N VAL A 705 19.55 36.99 -11.31
CA VAL A 705 18.29 37.05 -10.56
C VAL A 705 18.29 38.28 -9.66
N ALA A 706 17.28 39.14 -9.80
CA ALA A 706 17.11 40.30 -8.91
C ALA A 706 17.04 39.85 -7.45
N ALA A 707 17.83 40.52 -6.61
CA ALA A 707 17.96 40.28 -5.17
C ALA A 707 16.65 40.56 -4.42
#